data_AF-A0A080ZGC7-F1
#
_entry.id   AF-A0A080ZGC7-F1
#
_cell.length_a   1.000
_cell.length_b   1.000
_cell.length_c   1.000
_cell.angle_alpha   90.00
_cell.angle_beta   90.00
_cell.angle_gamma   90.00
#
_symmetry.space_group_name_H-M   'P 1'
#
loop_
_entity.id
_entity.type
_entity.pdbx_description
1 polymer ?
#
loop_
_entity_poly.entity_id
_entity_poly.type
_entity_poly.pdbx_seq_one_letter_code
_entity_poly.pdbx_strand_id
1 'polypeptide(L)'
;GSGMKAFSAWRGGDGGAKASNDAVSELQQVILKKDLMILSLQTQLDAYKARYGALPAEDLDKLLQSDAINEPQEKRSRDLSADRKELPPDINSTVSVTDGSDSKPIEDKKQPTPRVVVTSPRFRASSDADEARAKIQSRSSKNVVLDFVEDSPMFRRQLEGFEESITGLRALLKELVAHSKEYAAAGKHFGQEETALADELILRKHARAIFSTSCPELGSLSELFGEMHDTLAQVQSSRVSMLLGVESLLSRSIQQFSEKELLKEAGELRKDVTRLGEEYETLLGKLLSKSRQPGQPANGTGTPTGVGDSIGTLGLGSPALPMGSYNGEFTITGTPPASAASSGSNNNILGSDSGSTNGSDKHQRALERDVVVAHRRFELARFDLVRYMNRIDCMKKFVLVECFNSILYAQLGHFHACHELVKSVEPSLRKRQEMMQVSRKDFEQDELMWASQRELLDKRLSQDVEAVSSSYPSSESSPVAAGSLSVDTIIASESFPSLDLPVEVISIDTLSSRQTVASTPGGVAKQGYLFVRNSMFPARSWKRRWFQIHAGKLFQTTSRGGTGKHPTESSLTLVCDLLLARVRELEGSSLPFCFEVIDANRAKLLLQAASARDMMEWIEASRRSTESALEKQSHRQEVHPEQQSVIDELTEANPCCADCGQEPAEWVSINIGCLLCIECSGIHRSLGVHESKVRSLALDSWDMSLLTLLRDKLGNDTVNVVWEHTIPDGWTKPTPTTSRDEKARFIKAKYHFHGFAEPDPTLSALEDDDSILKQELAKRFIAGASRGDLNELMWCLAHGVDVNVRAGEQNETALHVSAAAGAATCCDYLVVNGASLTLTDKRGRLPYDAAKAGGFEDIKLTLMQKMSLEQYQS
;
A
#
# COMPACT_ATOMS: atom_id res chain seq x y z
N GLY A 1 2.09 -32.97 3.01
CA GLY A 1 2.27 -34.39 3.39
C GLY A 1 3.47 -34.53 4.31
N SER A 2 4.37 -35.48 4.04
CA SER A 2 5.51 -35.79 4.93
C SER A 2 6.54 -34.66 5.10
N GLY A 3 6.91 -33.95 4.02
CA GLY A 3 8.02 -32.98 4.04
C GLY A 3 7.85 -31.77 4.97
N MET A 4 6.62 -31.44 5.39
CA MET A 4 6.39 -30.32 6.33
C MET A 4 6.76 -30.66 7.78
N LYS A 5 6.85 -31.96 8.15
CA LYS A 5 7.22 -32.36 9.53
C LYS A 5 8.72 -32.29 9.80
N ALA A 6 9.56 -32.49 8.78
CA ALA A 6 11.02 -32.38 8.90
C ALA A 6 11.46 -30.94 9.24
N PHE A 7 10.85 -29.93 8.59
CA PHE A 7 11.18 -28.52 8.80
C PHE A 7 10.81 -28.02 10.22
N SER A 8 9.77 -28.58 10.84
CA SER A 8 9.44 -28.31 12.24
C SER A 8 10.38 -28.97 13.24
N ALA A 9 10.99 -30.12 12.90
CA ALA A 9 11.92 -30.82 13.79
C ALA A 9 13.25 -30.07 13.94
N TRP A 10 13.73 -29.40 12.88
CA TRP A 10 15.00 -28.64 12.91
C TRP A 10 14.94 -27.38 13.79
N ARG A 11 13.75 -26.87 14.12
CA ARG A 11 13.54 -25.68 14.97
C ARG A 11 13.20 -26.02 16.43
N GLY A 12 12.94 -27.29 16.75
CA GLY A 12 12.71 -27.77 18.12
C GLY A 12 14.03 -28.27 18.73
N GLY A 13 14.67 -27.45 19.57
CA GLY A 13 16.01 -27.69 20.11
C GLY A 13 16.13 -28.79 21.18
N ASP A 14 15.43 -29.93 21.03
CA ASP A 14 15.56 -31.06 21.96
C ASP A 14 15.33 -32.40 21.25
N GLY A 15 16.42 -33.10 20.91
CA GLY A 15 16.39 -34.36 20.16
C GLY A 15 17.75 -34.77 19.60
N GLY A 16 18.40 -35.75 20.23
CA GLY A 16 19.80 -36.12 19.95
C GLY A 16 20.09 -36.78 18.59
N ALA A 17 21.35 -37.22 18.43
CA ALA A 17 22.07 -37.62 17.20
C ALA A 17 21.43 -38.66 16.24
N LYS A 18 20.19 -39.11 16.49
CA LYS A 18 19.41 -39.92 15.56
C LYS A 18 18.76 -39.06 14.48
N ALA A 19 18.30 -37.85 14.82
CA ALA A 19 17.62 -36.94 13.90
C ALA A 19 18.54 -36.37 12.79
N SER A 20 19.84 -36.25 13.05
CA SER A 20 20.82 -35.78 12.05
C SER A 20 21.06 -36.79 10.93
N ASN A 21 20.98 -38.10 11.20
CA ASN A 21 21.20 -39.13 10.19
C ASN A 21 20.02 -39.23 9.21
N ASP A 22 18.78 -39.07 9.70
CA ASP A 22 17.58 -39.05 8.85
C ASP A 22 17.61 -37.85 7.90
N ALA A 23 18.02 -36.66 8.39
CA ALA A 23 18.18 -35.47 7.55
C ALA A 23 19.25 -35.65 6.45
N VAL A 24 20.37 -36.31 6.75
CA VAL A 24 21.40 -36.65 5.74
C VAL A 24 20.84 -37.63 4.70
N SER A 25 20.01 -38.59 5.10
CA SER A 25 19.38 -39.54 4.17
C SER A 25 18.34 -38.88 3.25
N GLU A 26 17.52 -37.95 3.76
CA GLU A 26 16.61 -37.17 2.92
C GLU A 26 17.38 -36.29 1.92
N LEU A 27 18.49 -35.67 2.34
CA LEU A 27 19.33 -34.85 1.47
C LEU A 27 20.00 -35.68 0.35
N GLN A 28 20.42 -36.91 0.66
CA GLN A 28 20.89 -37.89 -0.33
C GLN A 28 19.78 -38.29 -1.33
N GLN A 29 18.52 -38.44 -0.89
CA GLN A 29 17.39 -38.69 -1.82
C GLN A 29 17.09 -37.49 -2.74
N VAL A 30 17.25 -36.26 -2.24
CA VAL A 30 17.08 -35.05 -3.08
C VAL A 30 18.20 -34.95 -4.12
N ILE A 31 19.45 -35.23 -3.75
CA ILE A 31 20.57 -35.31 -4.69
C ILE A 31 20.30 -36.39 -5.75
N LEU A 32 19.92 -37.61 -5.34
CA LEU A 32 19.60 -38.69 -6.27
C LEU A 32 18.47 -38.34 -7.26
N LYS A 33 17.43 -37.63 -6.80
CA LYS A 33 16.36 -37.13 -7.68
C LYS A 33 16.84 -36.05 -8.66
N LYS A 34 17.69 -35.13 -8.21
CA LYS A 34 18.33 -34.14 -9.08
C LYS A 34 19.17 -34.82 -10.16
N ASP A 35 19.99 -35.81 -9.78
CA ASP A 35 20.87 -36.50 -10.71
C ASP A 35 20.08 -37.32 -11.74
N LEU A 36 19.00 -38.01 -11.32
CA LEU A 36 18.05 -38.67 -12.24
C LEU A 36 17.36 -37.68 -13.19
N MET A 37 17.04 -36.47 -12.73
CA MET A 37 16.45 -35.43 -13.56
C MET A 37 17.45 -34.87 -14.58
N ILE A 38 18.72 -34.69 -14.18
CA ILE A 38 19.82 -34.32 -15.10
C ILE A 38 20.02 -35.41 -16.16
N LEU A 39 20.02 -36.68 -15.78
CA LEU A 39 20.16 -37.82 -16.69
C LEU A 39 18.99 -37.92 -17.69
N SER A 40 17.76 -37.63 -17.23
CA SER A 40 16.56 -37.53 -18.07
C SER A 40 16.68 -36.37 -19.08
N LEU A 41 17.13 -35.19 -18.64
CA LEU A 41 17.34 -34.02 -19.50
C LEU A 41 18.47 -34.24 -20.51
N GLN A 42 19.56 -34.91 -20.12
CA GLN A 42 20.63 -35.31 -21.02
C GLN A 42 20.13 -36.31 -22.07
N THR A 43 19.33 -37.30 -21.67
CA THR A 43 18.70 -38.25 -22.59
C THR A 43 17.76 -37.55 -23.59
N GLN A 44 16.99 -36.56 -23.15
CA GLN A 44 16.15 -35.73 -24.02
C GLN A 44 16.98 -34.83 -24.95
N LEU A 45 18.07 -34.26 -24.46
CA LEU A 45 18.99 -33.42 -25.23
C LEU A 45 19.71 -34.23 -26.31
N ASP A 46 20.13 -35.45 -26.01
CA ASP A 46 20.79 -36.33 -26.98
C ASP A 46 19.79 -36.91 -27.98
N ALA A 47 18.54 -37.20 -27.57
CA ALA A 47 17.45 -37.50 -28.49
C ALA A 47 17.10 -36.31 -29.41
N TYR A 48 17.21 -35.07 -28.91
CA TYR A 48 17.05 -33.86 -29.72
C TYR A 48 18.21 -33.69 -30.72
N LYS A 49 19.47 -33.80 -30.28
CA LYS A 49 20.66 -33.74 -31.15
C LYS A 49 20.65 -34.84 -32.21
N ALA A 50 20.21 -36.05 -31.88
CA ALA A 50 20.07 -37.14 -32.85
C ALA A 50 18.98 -36.89 -33.91
N ARG A 51 18.00 -36.02 -33.61
CA ARG A 51 16.85 -35.73 -34.48
C ARG A 51 17.01 -34.44 -35.29
N TYR A 52 17.80 -33.49 -34.81
CA TYR A 52 17.96 -32.15 -35.41
C TYR A 52 19.43 -31.73 -35.65
N GLY A 53 20.40 -32.57 -35.30
CA GLY A 53 21.83 -32.25 -35.36
C GLY A 53 22.34 -31.53 -34.10
N ALA A 54 23.66 -31.38 -34.00
CA ALA A 54 24.27 -30.50 -33.01
C ALA A 54 24.10 -29.03 -33.44
N LEU A 55 23.68 -28.17 -32.52
CA LEU A 55 23.67 -26.72 -32.74
C LEU A 55 25.10 -26.22 -33.04
N PRO A 56 25.30 -25.40 -34.08
CA PRO A 56 26.60 -24.79 -34.35
C PRO A 56 27.08 -23.97 -33.16
N ALA A 57 28.37 -24.06 -32.83
CA ALA A 57 28.96 -23.32 -31.71
C ALA A 57 28.74 -21.80 -31.84
N GLU A 58 28.73 -21.28 -33.07
CA GLU A 58 28.48 -19.87 -33.39
C GLU A 58 27.09 -19.36 -32.98
N ASP A 59 26.07 -20.23 -32.93
CA ASP A 59 24.73 -19.85 -32.49
C ASP A 59 24.53 -20.03 -30.99
N LEU A 60 25.33 -20.92 -30.36
CA LEU A 60 25.40 -21.05 -28.92
C LEU A 60 26.14 -19.86 -28.28
N ASP A 61 27.22 -19.38 -28.91
CA ASP A 61 27.93 -18.17 -28.50
C ASP A 61 27.05 -16.92 -28.61
N LYS A 62 26.21 -16.78 -29.66
CA LYS A 62 25.25 -15.67 -29.77
C LYS A 62 24.20 -15.67 -28.66
N LEU A 63 23.78 -16.84 -28.17
CA LEU A 63 22.87 -16.99 -27.03
C LEU A 63 23.55 -16.72 -25.69
N LEU A 64 24.86 -16.97 -25.57
CA LEU A 64 25.64 -16.68 -24.37
C LEU A 64 26.14 -15.22 -24.32
N GLN A 65 26.31 -14.57 -25.48
CA GLN A 65 26.72 -13.16 -25.61
C GLN A 65 25.54 -12.19 -25.57
N SER A 66 24.28 -12.67 -25.51
CA SER A 66 23.09 -11.80 -25.42
C SER A 66 22.82 -11.26 -24.01
N ASP A 67 23.87 -10.73 -23.36
CA ASP A 67 23.75 -9.80 -22.23
C ASP A 67 23.30 -8.42 -22.76
N ALA A 68 22.01 -8.32 -23.09
CA ALA A 68 21.39 -7.10 -23.63
C ALA A 68 20.19 -6.67 -22.76
N ILE A 69 20.50 -6.22 -21.53
CA ILE A 69 19.62 -5.37 -20.72
C ILE A 69 20.08 -3.92 -20.95
N ASN A 70 19.13 -2.99 -21.10
CA ASN A 70 19.27 -1.53 -21.33
C ASN A 70 19.32 -1.03 -22.78
N GLU A 71 18.16 -0.70 -23.35
CA GLU A 71 17.94 0.57 -24.07
C GLU A 71 16.44 0.95 -24.09
N PRO A 72 16.05 2.24 -23.98
CA PRO A 72 14.66 2.65 -23.93
C PRO A 72 14.09 2.97 -25.33
N GLN A 73 13.05 2.27 -25.77
CA GLN A 73 12.40 2.55 -27.06
C GLN A 73 11.01 3.19 -26.92
N GLU A 74 10.91 4.44 -27.34
CA GLU A 74 9.64 5.00 -27.84
C GLU A 74 9.24 4.34 -29.17
N LYS A 75 7.92 4.15 -29.34
CA LYS A 75 7.18 4.13 -30.62
C LYS A 75 7.95 3.67 -31.88
N ARG A 76 7.78 2.38 -32.23
CA ARG A 76 6.94 2.08 -33.40
C ARG A 76 6.43 0.66 -33.44
N SER A 77 5.11 0.56 -33.56
CA SER A 77 4.43 -0.58 -34.16
C SER A 77 4.94 -0.84 -35.58
N ARG A 78 5.11 -2.13 -35.91
CA ARG A 78 4.45 -2.71 -37.08
C ARG A 78 4.50 -4.24 -37.04
N ASP A 79 3.37 -4.84 -37.42
CA ASP A 79 3.35 -6.20 -37.95
C ASP A 79 4.39 -6.36 -39.06
N LEU A 80 4.92 -7.57 -39.25
CA LEU A 80 4.34 -8.43 -40.29
C LEU A 80 4.84 -9.86 -40.21
N SER A 81 3.91 -10.76 -40.48
CA SER A 81 4.15 -12.16 -40.78
C SER A 81 4.92 -12.36 -42.08
N ALA A 82 5.86 -13.31 -42.04
CA ALA A 82 6.39 -14.09 -43.15
C ALA A 82 7.24 -13.37 -44.22
N ASP A 83 8.29 -14.08 -44.69
CA ASP A 83 8.17 -14.61 -46.06
C ASP A 83 9.07 -15.82 -46.34
N ARG A 84 8.60 -16.69 -47.25
CA ARG A 84 9.43 -17.70 -47.94
C ARG A 84 9.87 -17.09 -49.28
N LYS A 85 11.18 -17.05 -49.54
CA LYS A 85 11.71 -16.56 -50.82
C LYS A 85 11.26 -17.40 -52.02
N GLU A 86 10.96 -16.72 -53.12
CA GLU A 86 11.77 -16.82 -54.34
C GLU A 86 11.81 -15.45 -55.08
N LEU A 87 12.77 -15.27 -55.98
CA LEU A 87 13.31 -14.00 -56.54
C LEU A 87 13.54 -14.19 -58.05
N PRO A 88 14.02 -13.19 -58.84
CA PRO A 88 13.82 -11.73 -58.91
C PRO A 88 13.44 -11.35 -60.39
N PRO A 89 13.75 -10.18 -61.03
CA PRO A 89 14.27 -8.87 -60.60
C PRO A 89 13.43 -7.68 -61.21
N ASP A 90 13.82 -6.39 -61.37
CA ASP A 90 15.00 -5.60 -60.97
C ASP A 90 14.74 -4.05 -60.98
N ILE A 91 15.76 -3.28 -60.55
CA ILE A 91 16.21 -1.94 -61.01
C ILE A 91 15.30 -0.67 -60.87
N ASN A 92 15.80 0.25 -60.03
CA ASN A 92 15.65 1.73 -60.02
C ASN A 92 14.26 2.35 -59.66
N SER A 93 14.16 3.49 -58.96
CA SER A 93 15.21 4.45 -58.49
C SER A 93 14.73 5.34 -57.32
N THR A 94 15.71 6.00 -56.70
CA THR A 94 15.69 7.15 -55.77
C THR A 94 14.52 8.14 -55.78
N VAL A 95 14.23 8.67 -54.59
CA VAL A 95 13.39 9.84 -54.29
C VAL A 95 14.12 11.16 -54.60
N SER A 96 13.41 12.17 -55.11
CA SER A 96 13.74 13.58 -54.84
C SER A 96 12.53 14.52 -54.87
N VAL A 97 12.30 15.16 -53.71
CA VAL A 97 11.63 16.44 -53.39
C VAL A 97 11.40 17.43 -54.55
N THR A 98 10.21 18.08 -54.59
CA THR A 98 10.03 19.57 -54.67
C THR A 98 8.58 20.07 -54.45
N ASP A 99 8.48 21.37 -54.16
CA ASP A 99 7.30 22.18 -53.83
C ASP A 99 6.19 22.32 -54.91
N GLY A 100 5.03 22.85 -54.49
CA GLY A 100 4.51 24.06 -55.16
C GLY A 100 3.05 24.11 -55.63
N SER A 101 2.29 25.01 -55.02
CA SER A 101 1.24 25.88 -55.61
C SER A 101 -0.06 25.33 -56.26
N ASP A 102 -1.17 25.95 -55.81
CA ASP A 102 -2.27 26.55 -56.59
C ASP A 102 -3.58 25.83 -57.02
N SER A 103 -4.65 26.65 -56.91
CA SER A 103 -5.95 26.61 -57.62
C SER A 103 -7.08 25.60 -57.27
N LYS A 104 -8.17 26.20 -56.75
CA LYS A 104 -9.63 25.88 -56.81
C LYS A 104 -10.17 25.34 -58.17
N PRO A 105 -11.48 24.98 -58.30
CA PRO A 105 -12.34 24.06 -57.52
C PRO A 105 -13.20 23.14 -58.48
N ILE A 106 -14.26 22.45 -57.99
CA ILE A 106 -15.64 22.29 -58.58
C ILE A 106 -16.39 21.00 -58.13
N GLU A 107 -17.54 21.23 -57.49
CA GLU A 107 -18.86 20.53 -57.47
C GLU A 107 -19.08 19.00 -57.31
N ASP A 108 -19.80 18.69 -56.22
CA ASP A 108 -21.06 17.91 -56.11
C ASP A 108 -21.26 16.53 -56.79
N LYS A 109 -21.54 15.53 -55.92
CA LYS A 109 -22.95 15.17 -55.59
C LYS A 109 -23.07 14.26 -54.35
N LYS A 110 -23.96 14.63 -53.43
CA LYS A 110 -24.45 13.76 -52.33
C LYS A 110 -25.71 13.01 -52.77
N GLN A 111 -25.89 11.77 -52.28
CA GLN A 111 -27.22 11.24 -51.97
C GLN A 111 -27.18 10.21 -50.83
N PRO A 112 -28.11 10.27 -49.86
CA PRO A 112 -28.16 9.34 -48.71
C PRO A 112 -29.21 8.23 -48.84
N THR A 113 -29.21 7.34 -47.84
CA THR A 113 -30.07 6.17 -47.59
C THR A 113 -31.59 6.34 -47.80
N PRO A 114 -32.30 5.31 -48.32
CA PRO A 114 -33.76 5.26 -48.32
C PRO A 114 -34.37 4.53 -47.11
N ARG A 115 -35.64 4.83 -46.82
CA ARG A 115 -36.48 4.20 -45.78
C ARG A 115 -37.66 3.46 -46.45
N VAL A 116 -38.26 2.51 -45.73
CA VAL A 116 -39.31 1.58 -46.21
C VAL A 116 -40.62 2.28 -46.60
N VAL A 117 -41.28 1.76 -47.66
CA VAL A 117 -42.71 1.98 -47.95
C VAL A 117 -43.39 0.62 -48.17
N VAL A 118 -44.60 0.46 -47.63
CA VAL A 118 -45.43 -0.76 -47.72
C VAL A 118 -46.49 -0.59 -48.81
N THR A 119 -46.66 -1.61 -49.66
CA THR A 119 -47.90 -1.82 -50.45
C THR A 119 -48.24 -3.31 -50.51
N SER A 120 -49.52 -3.66 -50.34
CA SER A 120 -50.03 -5.03 -50.47
C SER A 120 -50.56 -5.29 -51.88
N PRO A 121 -50.35 -6.51 -52.43
CA PRO A 121 -51.26 -7.02 -53.44
C PRO A 121 -51.63 -8.52 -53.31
N ARG A 122 -52.95 -8.77 -53.26
CA ARG A 122 -53.72 -9.83 -53.94
C ARG A 122 -53.06 -11.20 -54.25
N PHE A 123 -53.63 -12.23 -53.62
CA PHE A 123 -53.92 -13.59 -54.15
C PHE A 123 -53.15 -14.08 -55.41
N ARG A 124 -52.11 -14.87 -55.19
CA ARG A 124 -51.58 -15.91 -56.12
C ARG A 124 -51.16 -17.16 -55.34
N ALA A 125 -52.11 -17.83 -54.70
CA ALA A 125 -51.85 -18.91 -53.73
C ALA A 125 -51.38 -20.27 -54.31
N SER A 126 -50.87 -20.32 -55.55
CA SER A 126 -50.48 -21.57 -56.22
C SER A 126 -49.01 -21.64 -56.67
N SER A 127 -48.27 -20.54 -56.79
CA SER A 127 -46.84 -20.58 -57.16
C SER A 127 -45.93 -20.86 -55.97
N ASP A 128 -46.22 -20.26 -54.81
CA ASP A 128 -45.32 -20.24 -53.67
C ASP A 128 -45.19 -21.62 -53.00
N ALA A 129 -46.23 -22.45 -53.10
CA ALA A 129 -46.22 -23.82 -52.60
C ALA A 129 -45.26 -24.72 -53.41
N ASP A 130 -45.26 -24.61 -54.73
CA ASP A 130 -44.34 -25.38 -55.59
C ASP A 130 -42.91 -24.81 -55.54
N GLU A 131 -42.73 -23.50 -55.41
CA GLU A 131 -41.40 -22.91 -55.21
C GLU A 131 -40.79 -23.29 -53.84
N ALA A 132 -41.60 -23.35 -52.78
CA ALA A 132 -41.19 -23.89 -51.49
C ALA A 132 -40.83 -25.39 -51.60
N ARG A 133 -41.62 -26.17 -52.35
CA ARG A 133 -41.38 -27.61 -52.55
C ARG A 133 -40.08 -27.88 -53.34
N ALA A 134 -39.79 -27.08 -54.35
CA ALA A 134 -38.53 -27.12 -55.11
C ALA A 134 -37.32 -26.72 -54.22
N LYS A 135 -37.47 -25.71 -53.35
CA LYS A 135 -36.44 -25.32 -52.37
C LYS A 135 -36.21 -26.35 -51.26
N ILE A 136 -37.19 -27.19 -50.96
CA ILE A 136 -37.06 -28.32 -50.02
C ILE A 136 -36.30 -29.49 -50.67
N GLN A 137 -36.59 -29.82 -51.93
CA GLN A 137 -35.91 -30.92 -52.65
C GLN A 137 -34.41 -30.68 -52.90
N SER A 138 -33.94 -29.44 -52.94
CA SER A 138 -32.50 -29.14 -53.12
C SER A 138 -31.67 -29.17 -51.84
N ARG A 139 -32.28 -29.39 -50.67
CA ARG A 139 -31.58 -29.57 -49.39
C ARG A 139 -31.54 -31.04 -48.96
N SER A 140 -30.74 -31.83 -49.68
CA SER A 140 -30.22 -33.07 -49.10
C SER A 140 -29.26 -32.71 -47.95
N SER A 141 -29.79 -32.69 -46.73
CA SER A 141 -28.98 -32.43 -45.54
C SER A 141 -27.92 -33.51 -45.40
N LYS A 142 -26.65 -33.15 -45.60
CA LYS A 142 -25.47 -34.04 -45.44
C LYS A 142 -25.29 -34.64 -44.02
N ASN A 143 -26.24 -34.39 -43.12
CA ASN A 143 -26.24 -34.73 -41.70
C ASN A 143 -27.51 -35.50 -41.27
N VAL A 144 -28.30 -36.06 -42.18
CA VAL A 144 -29.37 -37.00 -41.80
C VAL A 144 -28.71 -38.30 -41.33
N VAL A 145 -28.90 -38.66 -40.06
CA VAL A 145 -28.32 -39.83 -39.41
C VAL A 145 -29.31 -40.99 -39.31
N LEU A 146 -30.60 -40.68 -39.24
CA LEU A 146 -31.69 -41.65 -39.34
C LEU A 146 -32.62 -41.23 -40.47
N ASP A 147 -32.79 -42.10 -41.47
CA ASP A 147 -33.75 -41.89 -42.55
C ASP A 147 -35.16 -42.35 -42.12
N PHE A 148 -36.20 -41.69 -42.62
CA PHE A 148 -37.58 -42.05 -42.32
C PHE A 148 -38.06 -43.11 -43.32
N VAL A 149 -37.93 -44.37 -42.93
CA VAL A 149 -38.38 -45.54 -43.69
C VAL A 149 -39.69 -46.07 -43.08
N GLU A 150 -40.42 -46.90 -43.82
CA GLU A 150 -41.48 -47.77 -43.27
C GLU A 150 -41.02 -48.49 -41.98
N ASP A 151 -41.95 -48.88 -41.12
CA ASP A 151 -41.70 -49.46 -39.79
C ASP A 151 -41.14 -50.90 -39.82
N SER A 152 -40.02 -51.05 -40.51
CA SER A 152 -39.30 -52.30 -40.72
C SER A 152 -38.46 -52.67 -39.49
N PRO A 153 -38.20 -53.97 -39.25
CA PRO A 153 -37.27 -54.41 -38.21
C PRO A 153 -35.86 -53.80 -38.34
N MET A 154 -35.43 -53.48 -39.58
CA MET A 154 -34.15 -52.82 -39.83
C MET A 154 -34.14 -51.35 -39.37
N PHE A 155 -35.23 -50.61 -39.63
CA PHE A 155 -35.41 -49.25 -39.11
C PHE A 155 -35.44 -49.25 -37.57
N ARG A 156 -36.22 -50.14 -36.95
CA ARG A 156 -36.30 -50.23 -35.48
C ARG A 156 -34.93 -50.52 -34.85
N ARG A 157 -34.13 -51.43 -35.44
CA ARG A 157 -32.76 -51.71 -35.00
C ARG A 157 -31.81 -50.51 -35.13
N GLN A 158 -31.96 -49.68 -36.17
CA GLN A 158 -31.18 -48.44 -36.31
C GLN A 158 -31.56 -47.40 -35.25
N LEU A 159 -32.86 -47.29 -34.94
CA LEU A 159 -33.35 -46.42 -33.87
C LEU A 159 -32.82 -46.86 -32.49
N GLU A 160 -32.90 -48.16 -32.17
CA GLU A 160 -32.35 -48.74 -30.94
C GLU A 160 -30.87 -48.40 -30.74
N GLY A 161 -30.02 -48.62 -31.76
CA GLY A 161 -28.60 -48.27 -31.69
C GLY A 161 -28.32 -46.77 -31.52
N PHE A 162 -29.19 -45.91 -32.04
CA PHE A 162 -29.09 -44.47 -31.82
C PHE A 162 -29.53 -44.06 -30.40
N GLU A 163 -30.54 -44.72 -29.85
CA GLU A 163 -30.98 -44.54 -28.45
C GLU A 163 -29.92 -45.01 -27.44
N GLU A 164 -29.23 -46.12 -27.71
CA GLU A 164 -28.07 -46.57 -26.95
C GLU A 164 -26.94 -45.53 -26.99
N SER A 165 -26.64 -44.98 -28.18
CA SER A 165 -25.63 -43.93 -28.36
C SER A 165 -25.95 -42.66 -27.56
N ILE A 166 -27.20 -42.20 -27.57
CA ILE A 166 -27.64 -41.06 -26.74
C ILE A 166 -27.52 -41.38 -25.24
N THR A 167 -27.86 -42.61 -24.83
CA THR A 167 -27.81 -43.02 -23.43
C THR A 167 -26.36 -43.05 -22.92
N GLY A 168 -25.42 -43.58 -23.73
CA GLY A 168 -23.98 -43.54 -23.45
C GLY A 168 -23.43 -42.11 -23.40
N LEU A 169 -23.79 -41.25 -24.37
CA LEU A 169 -23.41 -39.84 -24.37
C LEU A 169 -23.90 -39.13 -23.09
N ARG A 170 -25.15 -39.36 -22.69
CA ARG A 170 -25.73 -38.77 -21.49
C ARG A 170 -24.98 -39.18 -20.21
N ALA A 171 -24.54 -40.44 -20.12
CA ALA A 171 -23.72 -40.91 -19.00
C ALA A 171 -22.38 -40.18 -18.93
N LEU A 172 -21.64 -40.13 -20.05
CA LEU A 172 -20.37 -39.41 -20.18
C LEU A 172 -20.51 -37.91 -19.83
N LEU A 173 -21.56 -37.25 -20.31
CA LEU A 173 -21.81 -35.83 -20.02
C LEU A 173 -22.14 -35.59 -18.54
N LYS A 174 -22.76 -36.56 -17.85
CA LYS A 174 -23.02 -36.47 -16.41
C LYS A 174 -21.73 -36.59 -15.58
N GLU A 175 -20.83 -37.48 -15.98
CA GLU A 175 -19.50 -37.66 -15.39
C GLU A 175 -18.63 -36.41 -15.60
N LEU A 176 -18.62 -35.87 -16.81
CA LEU A 176 -17.93 -34.61 -17.13
C LEU A 176 -18.42 -33.42 -16.27
N VAL A 177 -19.74 -33.32 -16.03
CA VAL A 177 -20.33 -32.29 -15.15
C VAL A 177 -20.00 -32.52 -13.66
N ALA A 178 -19.76 -33.76 -13.23
CA ALA A 178 -19.26 -34.02 -11.89
C ALA A 178 -17.81 -33.55 -11.74
N HIS A 179 -16.92 -33.98 -12.63
CA HIS A 179 -15.51 -33.58 -12.58
C HIS A 179 -15.28 -32.07 -12.81
N SER A 180 -16.10 -31.40 -13.61
CA SER A 180 -16.00 -29.94 -13.77
C SER A 180 -16.37 -29.18 -12.49
N LYS A 181 -17.33 -29.70 -11.69
CA LYS A 181 -17.69 -29.16 -10.37
C LYS A 181 -16.61 -29.45 -9.32
N GLU A 182 -16.00 -30.63 -9.35
CA GLU A 182 -14.85 -30.98 -8.49
C GLU A 182 -13.64 -30.08 -8.79
N TYR A 183 -13.34 -29.85 -10.08
CA TYR A 183 -12.30 -28.91 -10.51
C TYR A 183 -12.57 -27.48 -10.03
N ALA A 184 -13.83 -27.00 -10.15
CA ALA A 184 -14.22 -25.68 -9.64
C ALA A 184 -14.07 -25.55 -8.12
N ALA A 185 -14.48 -26.59 -7.37
CA ALA A 185 -14.33 -26.63 -5.91
C ALA A 185 -12.86 -26.63 -5.48
N ALA A 186 -12.01 -27.44 -6.12
CA ALA A 186 -10.58 -27.50 -5.85
C ALA A 186 -9.87 -26.17 -6.16
N GLY A 187 -10.20 -25.55 -7.30
CA GLY A 187 -9.67 -24.24 -7.67
C GLY A 187 -10.11 -23.11 -6.72
N LYS A 188 -11.33 -23.19 -6.18
CA LYS A 188 -11.82 -22.26 -5.17
C LYS A 188 -11.11 -22.42 -3.82
N HIS A 189 -10.88 -23.66 -3.38
CA HIS A 189 -10.08 -23.95 -2.19
C HIS A 189 -8.65 -23.43 -2.33
N PHE A 190 -8.00 -23.66 -3.49
CA PHE A 190 -6.67 -23.11 -3.76
C PHE A 190 -6.65 -21.58 -3.60
N GLY A 191 -7.66 -20.90 -4.18
CA GLY A 191 -7.80 -19.45 -4.06
C GLY A 191 -8.01 -18.96 -2.62
N GLN A 192 -8.61 -19.75 -1.73
CA GLN A 192 -8.80 -19.39 -0.31
C GLN A 192 -7.48 -19.45 0.48
N GLU A 193 -6.66 -20.49 0.23
CA GLU A 193 -5.31 -20.58 0.81
C GLU A 193 -4.39 -19.47 0.26
N GLU A 194 -4.57 -19.10 -1.02
CA GLU A 194 -3.88 -17.99 -1.69
C GLU A 194 -4.21 -16.63 -1.02
N THR A 195 -5.47 -16.39 -0.62
CA THR A 195 -5.84 -15.21 0.22
C THR A 195 -5.22 -15.27 1.61
N ALA A 196 -5.33 -16.41 2.29
CA ALA A 196 -4.86 -16.54 3.67
C ALA A 196 -3.35 -16.30 3.79
N LEU A 197 -2.58 -16.72 2.78
CA LEU A 197 -1.17 -16.38 2.66
C LEU A 197 -0.97 -14.87 2.46
N ALA A 198 -1.72 -14.22 1.57
CA ALA A 198 -1.63 -12.78 1.32
C ALA A 198 -1.97 -11.95 2.57
N ASP A 199 -3.01 -12.32 3.32
CA ASP A 199 -3.44 -11.65 4.55
C ASP A 199 -2.38 -11.72 5.66
N GLU A 200 -1.73 -12.88 5.86
CA GLU A 200 -0.65 -13.05 6.86
C GLU A 200 0.55 -12.12 6.62
N LEU A 201 0.84 -11.75 5.36
CA LEU A 201 1.92 -10.82 5.02
C LEU A 201 1.65 -9.39 5.55
N ILE A 202 0.37 -9.00 5.67
CA ILE A 202 -0.03 -7.65 6.09
C ILE A 202 -0.41 -7.59 7.58
N LEU A 203 -0.98 -8.66 8.14
CA LEU A 203 -1.56 -8.67 9.49
C LEU A 203 -0.55 -8.46 10.64
N ARG A 204 0.74 -8.75 10.42
CA ARG A 204 1.76 -8.63 11.48
C ARG A 204 2.22 -7.18 11.69
N LYS A 205 1.41 -6.41 12.42
CA LYS A 205 1.76 -5.06 12.94
C LYS A 205 3.14 -5.00 13.61
N HIS A 206 3.59 -6.08 14.24
CA HIS A 206 4.92 -6.15 14.89
C HIS A 206 6.08 -6.41 13.91
N ALA A 207 5.86 -6.98 12.73
CA ALA A 207 6.92 -7.16 11.74
C ALA A 207 7.41 -5.82 11.19
N ARG A 208 6.49 -4.87 10.92
CA ARG A 208 6.82 -3.52 10.45
C ARG A 208 7.82 -2.77 11.36
N ALA A 209 7.78 -3.01 12.66
CA ALA A 209 8.66 -2.37 13.64
C ALA A 209 10.03 -3.05 13.83
N ILE A 210 10.16 -4.33 13.45
CA ILE A 210 11.44 -5.08 13.57
C ILE A 210 12.36 -4.81 12.38
N PHE A 211 11.79 -4.47 11.21
CA PHE A 211 12.53 -4.43 9.95
C PHE A 211 12.67 -3.04 9.31
N SER A 212 12.06 -1.98 9.86
CA SER A 212 12.33 -0.61 9.39
C SER A 212 13.78 -0.16 9.62
N THR A 213 14.52 -0.87 10.48
CA THR A 213 15.92 -0.62 10.84
C THR A 213 16.91 -1.50 10.07
N SER A 214 16.48 -2.41 9.19
CA SER A 214 17.32 -3.52 8.72
C SER A 214 17.83 -3.43 7.28
N CYS A 215 17.30 -2.55 6.43
CA CYS A 215 17.87 -2.18 5.11
C CYS A 215 17.04 -1.03 4.49
N PRO A 216 17.49 0.23 4.53
CA PRO A 216 16.81 1.33 3.82
C PRO A 216 16.79 1.12 2.29
N GLU A 217 17.81 0.44 1.78
CA GLU A 217 18.09 0.26 0.35
C GLU A 217 17.09 -0.70 -0.34
N LEU A 218 16.72 -1.80 0.34
CA LEU A 218 15.83 -2.83 -0.22
C LEU A 218 14.33 -2.43 -0.19
N GLY A 219 14.02 -1.22 0.25
CA GLY A 219 12.67 -0.77 0.58
C GLY A 219 12.21 -1.32 1.93
N SER A 220 11.08 -0.82 2.44
CA SER A 220 10.48 -1.37 3.65
C SER A 220 9.91 -2.76 3.36
N LEU A 221 10.00 -3.69 4.32
CA LEU A 221 9.25 -4.96 4.20
C LEU A 221 7.74 -4.76 4.07
N SER A 222 7.20 -3.60 4.47
CA SER A 222 5.79 -3.27 4.26
C SER A 222 5.45 -3.06 2.78
N GLU A 223 6.36 -2.52 1.98
CA GLU A 223 6.18 -2.37 0.53
C GLU A 223 6.32 -3.74 -0.16
N LEU A 224 7.34 -4.52 0.21
CA LEU A 224 7.54 -5.88 -0.33
C LEU A 224 6.33 -6.80 -0.07
N PHE A 225 5.81 -6.78 1.17
CA PHE A 225 4.62 -7.55 1.52
C PHE A 225 3.34 -7.00 0.89
N GLY A 226 3.26 -5.69 0.63
CA GLY A 226 2.19 -5.07 -0.15
C GLY A 226 2.19 -5.55 -1.61
N GLU A 227 3.30 -5.42 -2.32
CA GLU A 227 3.44 -5.89 -3.72
C GLU A 227 3.09 -7.38 -3.85
N MET A 228 3.54 -8.22 -2.92
CA MET A 228 3.26 -9.66 -2.95
C MET A 228 1.79 -9.98 -2.63
N HIS A 229 1.17 -9.29 -1.65
CA HIS A 229 -0.26 -9.39 -1.38
C HIS A 229 -1.10 -9.01 -2.61
N ASP A 230 -0.83 -7.83 -3.20
CA ASP A 230 -1.62 -7.29 -4.30
C ASP A 230 -1.52 -8.16 -5.56
N THR A 231 -0.36 -8.79 -5.78
CA THR A 231 -0.17 -9.77 -6.86
C THR A 231 -1.01 -11.03 -6.63
N LEU A 232 -0.95 -11.61 -5.42
CA LEU A 232 -1.71 -12.83 -5.08
C LEU A 232 -3.23 -12.60 -5.13
N ALA A 233 -3.70 -11.47 -4.61
CA ALA A 233 -5.11 -11.08 -4.65
C ALA A 233 -5.65 -10.94 -6.09
N GLN A 234 -4.85 -10.39 -7.01
CA GLN A 234 -5.22 -10.26 -8.42
C GLN A 234 -5.20 -11.61 -9.17
N VAL A 235 -4.21 -12.47 -8.89
CA VAL A 235 -4.18 -13.86 -9.40
C VAL A 235 -5.42 -14.64 -8.94
N GLN A 236 -5.79 -14.51 -7.66
CA GLN A 236 -7.01 -15.13 -7.13
C GLN A 236 -8.28 -14.59 -7.79
N SER A 237 -8.41 -13.26 -7.97
CA SER A 237 -9.57 -12.64 -8.62
C SER A 237 -9.76 -13.14 -10.06
N SER A 238 -8.65 -13.25 -10.80
CA SER A 238 -8.60 -13.86 -12.13
C SER A 238 -9.02 -15.34 -12.09
N ARG A 239 -8.53 -16.11 -11.12
CA ARG A 239 -8.90 -17.53 -10.91
C ARG A 239 -10.39 -17.69 -10.65
N VAL A 240 -10.99 -16.90 -9.76
CA VAL A 240 -12.43 -16.94 -9.45
C VAL A 240 -13.26 -16.69 -10.73
N SER A 241 -12.87 -15.70 -11.53
CA SER A 241 -13.52 -15.37 -12.80
C SER A 241 -13.49 -16.54 -13.80
N MET A 242 -12.34 -17.21 -13.93
CA MET A 242 -12.19 -18.41 -14.76
C MET A 242 -13.09 -19.56 -14.29
N LEU A 243 -13.12 -19.84 -12.98
CA LEU A 243 -13.89 -20.96 -12.41
C LEU A 243 -15.41 -20.73 -12.55
N LEU A 244 -15.87 -19.48 -12.39
CA LEU A 244 -17.26 -19.11 -12.71
C LEU A 244 -17.59 -19.36 -14.19
N GLY A 245 -16.63 -19.17 -15.10
CA GLY A 245 -16.72 -19.60 -16.50
C GLY A 245 -16.91 -21.12 -16.66
N VAL A 246 -16.15 -21.94 -15.92
CA VAL A 246 -16.28 -23.42 -15.93
C VAL A 246 -17.62 -23.89 -15.37
N GLU A 247 -18.14 -23.26 -14.32
CA GLU A 247 -19.46 -23.59 -13.78
C GLU A 247 -20.60 -23.17 -14.73
N SER A 248 -20.51 -21.97 -15.32
CA SER A 248 -21.59 -21.40 -16.12
C SER A 248 -21.62 -21.86 -17.58
N LEU A 249 -20.47 -21.93 -18.25
CA LEU A 249 -20.38 -22.16 -19.71
C LEU A 249 -20.21 -23.64 -20.07
N LEU A 250 -19.59 -24.45 -19.18
CA LEU A 250 -19.46 -25.90 -19.36
C LEU A 250 -20.50 -26.64 -18.51
N SER A 251 -20.42 -26.50 -17.18
CA SER A 251 -21.16 -27.37 -16.26
C SER A 251 -22.67 -27.20 -16.38
N ARG A 252 -23.16 -25.95 -16.39
CA ARG A 252 -24.59 -25.65 -16.54
C ARG A 252 -25.11 -25.93 -17.95
N SER A 253 -24.37 -25.56 -19.00
CA SER A 253 -24.74 -25.78 -20.40
C SER A 253 -24.90 -27.26 -20.73
N ILE A 254 -23.92 -28.09 -20.33
CA ILE A 254 -23.98 -29.54 -20.53
C ILE A 254 -25.11 -30.16 -19.70
N GLN A 255 -25.29 -29.73 -18.44
CA GLN A 255 -26.38 -30.22 -17.60
C GLN A 255 -27.75 -29.91 -18.23
N GLN A 256 -27.94 -28.69 -18.73
CA GLN A 256 -29.18 -28.28 -19.42
C GLN A 256 -29.43 -29.12 -20.69
N PHE A 257 -28.43 -29.33 -21.54
CA PHE A 257 -28.54 -30.17 -22.74
C PHE A 257 -28.87 -31.64 -22.40
N SER A 258 -28.18 -32.18 -21.40
CA SER A 258 -28.30 -33.58 -20.94
C SER A 258 -29.66 -33.88 -20.29
N GLU A 259 -30.20 -32.96 -19.48
CA GLU A 259 -31.47 -33.15 -18.78
C GLU A 259 -32.69 -32.80 -19.65
N LYS A 260 -32.61 -31.72 -20.45
CA LYS A 260 -33.74 -31.25 -21.27
C LYS A 260 -33.88 -32.03 -22.57
N GLU A 261 -32.85 -32.02 -23.42
CA GLU A 261 -32.95 -32.57 -24.77
C GLU A 261 -32.76 -34.09 -24.77
N LEU A 262 -31.69 -34.60 -24.12
CA LEU A 262 -31.35 -36.04 -24.16
C LEU A 262 -32.22 -36.93 -23.25
N LEU A 263 -32.69 -36.43 -22.11
CA LEU A 263 -33.55 -37.17 -21.18
C LEU A 263 -35.04 -36.88 -21.40
N LYS A 264 -35.45 -35.61 -21.24
CA LYS A 264 -36.87 -35.27 -21.12
C LYS A 264 -37.58 -35.34 -22.46
N GLU A 265 -37.23 -34.45 -23.40
CA GLU A 265 -37.92 -34.34 -24.69
C GLU A 265 -37.77 -35.62 -25.54
N ALA A 266 -36.56 -36.19 -25.62
CA ALA A 266 -36.33 -37.49 -26.27
C ALA A 266 -37.05 -38.66 -25.57
N GLY A 267 -37.21 -38.61 -24.24
CA GLY A 267 -37.91 -39.63 -23.46
C GLY A 267 -39.43 -39.56 -23.61
N GLU A 268 -39.99 -38.35 -23.74
CA GLU A 268 -41.42 -38.12 -23.95
C GLU A 268 -41.85 -38.61 -25.35
N LEU A 269 -41.14 -38.21 -26.41
CA LEU A 269 -41.43 -38.66 -27.79
C LEU A 269 -41.36 -40.18 -27.95
N ARG A 270 -40.37 -40.84 -27.32
CA ARG A 270 -40.24 -42.30 -27.33
C ARG A 270 -41.44 -42.99 -26.69
N LYS A 271 -41.88 -42.51 -25.52
CA LYS A 271 -43.07 -43.04 -24.83
C LYS A 271 -44.32 -42.90 -25.68
N ASP A 272 -44.47 -41.80 -26.41
CA ASP A 272 -45.59 -41.60 -27.32
C ASP A 272 -45.53 -42.55 -28.53
N VAL A 273 -44.36 -42.81 -29.12
CA VAL A 273 -44.21 -43.81 -30.19
C VAL A 273 -44.58 -45.22 -29.70
N THR A 274 -44.06 -45.65 -28.54
CA THR A 274 -44.41 -46.96 -27.96
C THR A 274 -45.92 -47.06 -27.70
N ARG A 275 -46.49 -46.07 -26.99
CA ARG A 275 -47.91 -46.05 -26.61
C ARG A 275 -48.85 -46.03 -27.82
N LEU A 276 -48.54 -45.23 -28.86
CA LEU A 276 -49.34 -45.16 -30.08
C LEU A 276 -49.16 -46.39 -30.98
N GLY A 277 -47.99 -47.04 -30.93
CA GLY A 277 -47.74 -48.32 -31.59
C GLY A 277 -48.57 -49.44 -30.96
N GLU A 278 -48.57 -49.56 -29.64
CA GLU A 278 -49.43 -50.51 -28.91
C GLU A 278 -50.92 -50.27 -29.17
N GLU A 279 -51.36 -49.01 -29.23
CA GLU A 279 -52.73 -48.62 -29.58
C GLU A 279 -53.10 -49.08 -31.01
N TYR A 280 -52.21 -48.86 -31.98
CA TYR A 280 -52.37 -49.30 -33.37
C TYR A 280 -52.39 -50.82 -33.51
N GLU A 281 -51.39 -51.54 -32.99
CA GLU A 281 -51.30 -53.00 -33.04
C GLU A 281 -52.51 -53.68 -32.38
N THR A 282 -52.98 -53.14 -31.25
CA THR A 282 -54.18 -53.65 -30.57
C THR A 282 -55.45 -53.49 -31.42
N LEU A 283 -55.60 -52.36 -32.13
CA LEU A 283 -56.75 -52.13 -33.01
C LEU A 283 -56.63 -52.95 -34.30
N LEU A 284 -55.43 -53.09 -34.87
CA LEU A 284 -55.15 -53.91 -36.03
C LEU A 284 -55.41 -55.40 -35.74
N GLY A 285 -54.95 -55.92 -34.61
CA GLY A 285 -55.24 -57.29 -34.17
C GLY A 285 -56.75 -57.55 -34.02
N LYS A 286 -57.50 -56.61 -33.45
CA LYS A 286 -58.97 -56.68 -33.39
C LYS A 286 -59.63 -56.67 -34.77
N LEU A 287 -59.07 -55.94 -35.73
CA LEU A 287 -59.56 -55.89 -37.10
C LEU A 287 -59.29 -57.22 -37.84
N LEU A 288 -58.07 -57.75 -37.74
CA LEU A 288 -57.62 -58.97 -38.41
C LEU A 288 -58.21 -60.26 -37.81
N SER A 289 -58.54 -60.27 -36.52
CA SER A 289 -59.19 -61.42 -35.85
C SER A 289 -60.65 -61.67 -36.30
N LYS A 290 -61.27 -60.76 -37.05
CA LYS A 290 -62.61 -60.93 -37.60
C LYS A 290 -62.55 -61.70 -38.92
N SER A 291 -63.06 -62.93 -38.90
CA SER A 291 -63.08 -63.82 -40.07
C SER A 291 -63.85 -63.22 -41.26
N ARG A 292 -63.20 -63.12 -42.43
CA ARG A 292 -63.90 -62.99 -43.71
C ARG A 292 -64.60 -64.31 -44.02
N GLN A 293 -65.94 -64.28 -44.19
CA GLN A 293 -66.62 -65.43 -44.77
C GLN A 293 -66.15 -65.66 -46.22
N PRO A 294 -65.78 -66.90 -46.61
CA PRO A 294 -65.36 -67.19 -47.97
C PRO A 294 -66.59 -67.25 -48.91
N GLY A 295 -66.85 -66.19 -49.67
CA GLY A 295 -68.00 -66.21 -50.60
C GLY A 295 -68.42 -64.92 -51.31
N GLN A 296 -67.61 -63.85 -51.37
CA GLN A 296 -67.94 -62.67 -52.18
C GLN A 296 -66.86 -62.40 -53.25
N PRO A 297 -67.24 -62.19 -54.52
CA PRO A 297 -66.30 -61.98 -55.62
C PRO A 297 -65.61 -60.61 -55.56
N ALA A 298 -64.38 -60.54 -56.04
CA ALA A 298 -63.64 -59.30 -56.17
C ALA A 298 -64.25 -58.42 -57.28
N ASN A 299 -64.66 -57.19 -56.94
CA ASN A 299 -65.17 -56.25 -57.93
C ASN A 299 -64.04 -55.64 -58.77
N GLY A 300 -63.81 -56.27 -59.93
CA GLY A 300 -63.62 -55.59 -61.21
C GLY A 300 -62.47 -54.58 -61.34
N THR A 301 -61.29 -55.06 -61.72
CA THR A 301 -60.30 -54.26 -62.46
C THR A 301 -60.84 -53.85 -63.82
N GLY A 302 -60.73 -52.56 -64.18
CA GLY A 302 -61.02 -52.06 -65.53
C GLY A 302 -59.76 -51.53 -66.22
N THR A 303 -59.26 -52.24 -67.22
CA THR A 303 -58.16 -51.82 -68.10
C THR A 303 -58.66 -51.64 -69.54
N PRO A 304 -58.33 -50.52 -70.21
CA PRO A 304 -58.29 -50.43 -71.67
C PRO A 304 -56.90 -50.79 -72.20
N THR A 305 -56.83 -51.23 -73.46
CA THR A 305 -55.69 -51.90 -74.10
C THR A 305 -54.97 -51.06 -75.18
N GLY A 306 -53.66 -51.29 -75.34
CA GLY A 306 -52.89 -51.03 -76.57
C GLY A 306 -52.02 -49.75 -76.57
N VAL A 307 -50.85 -49.68 -77.24
CA VAL A 307 -50.13 -50.65 -78.11
C VAL A 307 -48.62 -50.32 -78.10
N GLY A 308 -47.72 -51.31 -78.21
CA GLY A 308 -46.39 -51.12 -78.82
C GLY A 308 -45.16 -51.39 -77.94
N ASP A 309 -44.45 -52.49 -78.21
CA ASP A 309 -43.16 -52.85 -77.59
C ASP A 309 -41.97 -52.04 -78.14
N SER A 310 -41.07 -51.61 -77.25
CA SER A 310 -39.61 -51.62 -77.47
C SER A 310 -38.84 -51.40 -76.14
N ILE A 311 -37.70 -52.06 -76.02
CA ILE A 311 -36.98 -52.33 -74.76
C ILE A 311 -36.05 -51.17 -74.34
N GLY A 312 -35.99 -50.81 -73.05
CA GLY A 312 -35.02 -49.79 -72.57
C GLY A 312 -35.07 -49.34 -71.09
N THR A 313 -34.86 -50.24 -70.14
CA THR A 313 -34.11 -50.03 -68.86
C THR A 313 -34.41 -48.85 -67.90
N LEU A 314 -34.99 -49.18 -66.73
CA LEU A 314 -34.86 -48.56 -65.38
C LEU A 314 -35.24 -47.08 -65.12
N GLY A 315 -36.13 -46.86 -64.14
CA GLY A 315 -36.34 -45.56 -63.48
C GLY A 315 -37.65 -45.44 -62.70
N LEU A 316 -37.73 -45.94 -61.47
CA LEU A 316 -38.92 -45.81 -60.62
C LEU A 316 -39.01 -44.42 -59.95
N GLY A 317 -40.15 -43.76 -60.16
CA GLY A 317 -40.57 -42.60 -59.37
C GLY A 317 -42.10 -42.55 -59.29
N SER A 318 -42.65 -42.56 -58.09
CA SER A 318 -44.09 -42.41 -57.85
C SER A 318 -44.46 -40.94 -57.61
N PRO A 319 -45.48 -40.38 -58.27
CA PRO A 319 -46.09 -39.11 -57.88
C PRO A 319 -47.16 -39.32 -56.80
N ALA A 320 -47.41 -38.29 -56.01
CA ALA A 320 -48.38 -38.30 -54.91
C ALA A 320 -49.49 -37.25 -55.10
N LEU A 321 -50.45 -37.27 -54.15
CA LEU A 321 -51.26 -36.14 -53.63
C LEU A 321 -52.73 -35.99 -54.15
N PRO A 322 -53.59 -35.15 -53.50
CA PRO A 322 -53.62 -34.69 -52.08
C PRO A 322 -55.04 -34.71 -51.44
N MET A 323 -55.13 -34.41 -50.12
CA MET A 323 -55.85 -33.25 -49.53
C MET A 323 -56.46 -33.53 -48.13
N GLY A 324 -56.44 -32.50 -47.27
CA GLY A 324 -57.53 -32.29 -46.30
C GLY A 324 -57.18 -32.31 -44.81
N SER A 325 -56.43 -31.31 -44.33
CA SER A 325 -56.62 -30.82 -42.96
C SER A 325 -56.35 -29.32 -42.84
N TYR A 326 -57.25 -28.69 -42.09
CA TYR A 326 -57.05 -27.50 -41.26
C TYR A 326 -55.65 -27.46 -40.58
N ASN A 327 -55.08 -26.32 -40.16
CA ASN A 327 -55.73 -25.24 -39.39
C ASN A 327 -54.90 -23.92 -39.36
N GLY A 328 -55.44 -22.87 -38.73
CA GLY A 328 -54.74 -21.62 -38.36
C GLY A 328 -54.67 -21.37 -36.84
N GLU A 329 -54.00 -20.30 -36.40
CA GLU A 329 -53.35 -20.16 -35.08
C GLU A 329 -54.10 -19.40 -33.94
N PHE A 330 -53.63 -19.69 -32.70
CA PHE A 330 -53.49 -18.88 -31.47
C PHE A 330 -54.25 -17.55 -31.23
N THR A 331 -54.77 -17.38 -29.99
CA THR A 331 -54.24 -16.39 -29.00
C THR A 331 -54.78 -16.61 -27.56
N ILE A 332 -54.31 -15.81 -26.59
CA ILE A 332 -54.37 -16.01 -25.12
C ILE A 332 -55.46 -15.15 -24.44
N THR A 333 -56.12 -15.64 -23.37
CA THR A 333 -56.42 -14.99 -22.05
C THR A 333 -57.63 -15.61 -21.33
N GLY A 334 -57.68 -15.54 -19.98
CA GLY A 334 -58.92 -15.70 -19.18
C GLY A 334 -58.93 -16.84 -18.14
N THR A 335 -59.27 -16.50 -16.89
CA THR A 335 -59.44 -17.40 -15.73
C THR A 335 -60.81 -18.11 -15.69
N PRO A 336 -61.01 -19.18 -14.87
CA PRO A 336 -62.17 -20.07 -14.93
C PRO A 336 -63.39 -19.54 -14.11
N PRO A 337 -64.61 -20.10 -14.29
CA PRO A 337 -65.01 -21.18 -13.37
C PRO A 337 -66.04 -22.23 -13.88
N ALA A 338 -65.94 -23.43 -13.29
CA ALA A 338 -66.98 -24.28 -12.69
C ALA A 338 -68.27 -24.73 -13.42
N SER A 339 -68.68 -25.96 -13.03
CA SER A 339 -70.06 -26.52 -13.06
C SER A 339 -70.59 -26.98 -14.43
N ALA A 340 -71.55 -27.91 -14.52
CA ALA A 340 -71.93 -29.09 -13.71
C ALA A 340 -73.11 -29.77 -14.45
N ALA A 341 -73.32 -31.08 -14.21
CA ALA A 341 -74.59 -31.77 -14.47
C ALA A 341 -75.07 -31.81 -15.95
N SER A 342 -76.09 -32.58 -16.34
CA SER A 342 -76.51 -33.94 -15.94
C SER A 342 -77.62 -34.40 -16.89
N SER A 343 -77.81 -35.71 -17.05
CA SER A 343 -79.10 -36.35 -17.40
C SER A 343 -79.67 -36.07 -18.80
N GLY A 344 -80.49 -37.00 -19.31
CA GLY A 344 -81.30 -36.75 -20.50
C GLY A 344 -81.62 -37.95 -21.39
N SER A 345 -81.96 -39.12 -20.84
CA SER A 345 -82.68 -40.12 -21.63
C SER A 345 -84.07 -39.59 -22.01
N ASN A 346 -84.52 -39.85 -23.24
CA ASN A 346 -85.78 -40.56 -23.42
C ASN A 346 -86.00 -41.08 -24.85
N ASN A 347 -86.77 -42.16 -24.93
CA ASN A 347 -87.05 -42.95 -26.13
C ASN A 347 -88.26 -42.41 -26.91
N ASN A 348 -88.31 -42.68 -28.22
CA ASN A 348 -89.25 -43.65 -28.81
C ASN A 348 -89.41 -43.45 -30.33
N ILE A 349 -89.42 -44.55 -31.10
CA ILE A 349 -90.52 -44.98 -31.99
C ILE A 349 -90.18 -46.34 -32.63
N LEU A 350 -91.21 -47.12 -32.93
CA LEU A 350 -91.15 -48.54 -33.29
C LEU A 350 -90.61 -48.80 -34.71
N GLY A 351 -90.11 -50.02 -34.92
CA GLY A 351 -89.89 -50.61 -36.26
C GLY A 351 -89.34 -52.03 -36.15
N SER A 352 -90.18 -53.04 -36.42
CA SER A 352 -89.81 -54.46 -36.38
C SER A 352 -89.19 -54.96 -37.70
N ASP A 353 -88.51 -56.10 -37.57
CA ASP A 353 -88.10 -57.07 -38.60
C ASP A 353 -86.87 -56.87 -39.51
N SER A 354 -86.13 -57.98 -39.60
CA SER A 354 -85.25 -58.43 -40.70
C SER A 354 -84.04 -57.57 -41.09
N GLY A 355 -82.82 -58.01 -40.71
CA GLY A 355 -81.58 -57.43 -41.25
C GLY A 355 -80.29 -57.68 -40.48
N SER A 356 -79.97 -58.93 -40.11
CA SER A 356 -78.80 -59.29 -39.29
C SER A 356 -77.42 -59.13 -39.96
N THR A 357 -77.28 -58.26 -40.98
CA THR A 357 -76.07 -58.06 -41.78
C THR A 357 -75.60 -56.60 -41.85
N ASN A 358 -76.47 -55.60 -41.63
CA ASN A 358 -76.06 -54.19 -41.69
C ASN A 358 -75.34 -53.68 -40.42
N GLY A 359 -75.55 -54.34 -39.27
CA GLY A 359 -74.93 -53.95 -38.00
C GLY A 359 -73.44 -54.31 -37.91
N SER A 360 -73.08 -55.49 -38.41
CA SER A 360 -71.69 -55.95 -38.50
C SER A 360 -70.85 -55.03 -39.38
N ASP A 361 -71.38 -54.65 -40.55
CA ASP A 361 -70.67 -53.84 -41.54
C ASP A 361 -70.43 -52.40 -41.06
N LYS A 362 -71.41 -51.82 -40.34
CA LYS A 362 -71.24 -50.49 -39.73
C LYS A 362 -70.19 -50.50 -38.61
N HIS A 363 -70.19 -51.55 -37.78
CA HIS A 363 -69.20 -51.71 -36.71
C HIS A 363 -67.80 -52.08 -37.26
N GLN A 364 -67.74 -52.80 -38.38
CA GLN A 364 -66.51 -53.10 -39.10
C GLN A 364 -65.88 -51.84 -39.69
N ARG A 365 -66.65 -51.03 -40.43
CA ARG A 365 -66.17 -49.75 -40.99
C ARG A 365 -65.76 -48.74 -39.92
N ALA A 366 -66.38 -48.78 -38.74
CA ALA A 366 -65.94 -47.99 -37.59
C ALA A 366 -64.55 -48.43 -37.10
N LEU A 367 -64.35 -49.74 -36.91
CA LEU A 367 -63.04 -50.28 -36.51
C LEU A 367 -61.95 -50.03 -37.56
N GLU A 368 -62.28 -50.13 -38.85
CA GLU A 368 -61.36 -49.77 -39.96
C GLU A 368 -60.95 -48.29 -39.89
N ARG A 369 -61.90 -47.39 -39.61
CA ARG A 369 -61.62 -45.96 -39.41
C ARG A 369 -60.71 -45.74 -38.21
N ASP A 370 -60.97 -46.42 -37.09
CA ASP A 370 -60.18 -46.29 -35.86
C ASP A 370 -58.74 -46.81 -36.06
N VAL A 371 -58.55 -47.91 -36.79
CA VAL A 371 -57.23 -48.42 -37.19
C VAL A 371 -56.48 -47.40 -38.06
N VAL A 372 -57.14 -46.80 -39.06
CA VAL A 372 -56.51 -45.77 -39.92
C VAL A 372 -56.14 -44.51 -39.14
N VAL A 373 -56.96 -44.10 -38.17
CA VAL A 373 -56.66 -42.96 -37.28
C VAL A 373 -55.49 -43.28 -36.34
N ALA A 374 -55.45 -44.49 -35.76
CA ALA A 374 -54.34 -44.94 -34.92
C ALA A 374 -53.03 -45.03 -35.72
N HIS A 375 -53.06 -45.64 -36.92
CA HIS A 375 -51.92 -45.70 -37.83
C HIS A 375 -51.37 -44.30 -38.16
N ARG A 376 -52.25 -43.34 -38.51
CA ARG A 376 -51.85 -41.94 -38.75
C ARG A 376 -51.17 -41.31 -37.53
N ARG A 377 -51.65 -41.57 -36.31
CA ARG A 377 -51.05 -41.02 -35.08
C ARG A 377 -49.69 -41.65 -34.78
N PHE A 378 -49.57 -42.96 -34.97
CA PHE A 378 -48.33 -43.70 -34.82
C PHE A 378 -47.25 -43.24 -35.81
N GLU A 379 -47.58 -43.15 -37.10
CA GLU A 379 -46.64 -42.70 -38.15
C GLU A 379 -46.15 -41.26 -37.93
N LEU A 380 -47.03 -40.34 -37.51
CA LEU A 380 -46.63 -38.98 -37.15
C LEU A 380 -45.72 -38.94 -35.93
N ALA A 381 -45.99 -39.73 -34.90
CA ALA A 381 -45.11 -39.82 -33.73
C ALA A 381 -43.73 -40.43 -34.08
N ARG A 382 -43.69 -41.46 -34.95
CA ARG A 382 -42.43 -42.01 -35.49
C ARG A 382 -41.63 -40.94 -36.24
N PHE A 383 -42.30 -40.16 -37.10
CA PHE A 383 -41.67 -39.07 -37.83
C PHE A 383 -41.10 -37.99 -36.90
N ASP A 384 -41.87 -37.54 -35.90
CA ASP A 384 -41.42 -36.54 -34.94
C ASP A 384 -40.25 -37.04 -34.07
N LEU A 385 -40.25 -38.32 -33.67
CA LEU A 385 -39.11 -38.95 -33.00
C LEU A 385 -37.86 -38.95 -33.89
N VAL A 386 -37.94 -39.45 -35.14
CA VAL A 386 -36.81 -39.48 -36.09
C VAL A 386 -36.28 -38.08 -36.38
N ARG A 387 -37.18 -37.09 -36.56
CA ARG A 387 -36.82 -35.68 -36.73
C ARG A 387 -36.09 -35.13 -35.50
N TYR A 388 -36.55 -35.46 -34.30
CA TYR A 388 -35.94 -34.99 -33.06
C TYR A 388 -34.59 -35.66 -32.78
N MET A 389 -34.45 -36.95 -33.08
CA MET A 389 -33.19 -37.70 -33.03
C MET A 389 -32.13 -37.08 -33.97
N ASN A 390 -32.50 -36.78 -35.23
CA ASN A 390 -31.63 -36.06 -36.17
C ASN A 390 -31.25 -34.64 -35.69
N ARG A 391 -32.17 -33.93 -35.02
CA ARG A 391 -31.87 -32.63 -34.38
C ARG A 391 -30.84 -32.79 -33.25
N ILE A 392 -30.95 -33.81 -32.39
CA ILE A 392 -29.97 -34.09 -31.33
C ILE A 392 -28.59 -34.37 -31.92
N ASP A 393 -28.48 -35.13 -33.02
CA ASP A 393 -27.19 -35.40 -33.66
C ASP A 393 -26.49 -34.12 -34.14
N CYS A 394 -27.26 -33.16 -34.64
CA CYS A 394 -26.75 -31.84 -35.01
C CYS A 394 -26.39 -31.00 -33.77
N MET A 395 -27.24 -30.99 -32.74
CA MET A 395 -27.04 -30.16 -31.54
C MET A 395 -25.83 -30.59 -30.72
N LYS A 396 -25.61 -31.88 -30.49
CA LYS A 396 -24.47 -32.37 -29.70
C LYS A 396 -23.12 -31.90 -30.27
N LYS A 397 -23.02 -31.71 -31.59
CA LYS A 397 -21.78 -31.27 -32.26
C LYS A 397 -21.43 -29.83 -31.88
N PHE A 398 -22.34 -28.88 -32.10
CA PHE A 398 -22.02 -27.47 -31.84
C PHE A 398 -22.06 -27.12 -30.35
N VAL A 399 -23.00 -27.66 -29.57
CA VAL A 399 -23.11 -27.36 -28.12
C VAL A 399 -21.84 -27.78 -27.39
N LEU A 400 -21.30 -28.97 -27.66
CA LEU A 400 -20.09 -29.43 -26.99
C LEU A 400 -18.86 -28.63 -27.42
N VAL A 401 -18.70 -28.35 -28.72
CA VAL A 401 -17.60 -27.52 -29.23
C VAL A 401 -17.64 -26.11 -28.65
N GLU A 402 -18.82 -25.50 -28.56
CA GLU A 402 -19.02 -24.18 -27.94
C GLU A 402 -18.62 -24.21 -26.46
N CYS A 403 -19.13 -25.18 -25.69
CA CYS A 403 -18.78 -25.34 -24.27
C CYS A 403 -17.25 -25.50 -24.07
N PHE A 404 -16.59 -26.40 -24.82
CA PHE A 404 -15.16 -26.63 -24.67
C PHE A 404 -14.32 -25.41 -25.09
N ASN A 405 -14.66 -24.76 -26.21
CA ASN A 405 -13.97 -23.55 -26.66
C ASN A 405 -14.12 -22.42 -25.64
N SER A 406 -15.30 -22.22 -25.06
CA SER A 406 -15.53 -21.22 -24.01
C SER A 406 -14.62 -21.44 -22.79
N ILE A 407 -14.34 -22.68 -22.39
CA ILE A 407 -13.43 -22.97 -21.28
C ILE A 407 -11.98 -22.75 -21.66
N LEU A 408 -11.56 -23.10 -22.88
CA LEU A 408 -10.21 -22.79 -23.36
C LEU A 408 -9.96 -21.28 -23.40
N TYR A 409 -10.96 -20.48 -23.79
CA TYR A 409 -10.86 -19.01 -23.71
C TYR A 409 -10.82 -18.48 -22.27
N ALA A 410 -11.61 -19.06 -21.35
CA ALA A 410 -11.56 -18.69 -19.92
C ALA A 410 -10.18 -19.00 -19.29
N GLN A 411 -9.61 -20.16 -19.62
CA GLN A 411 -8.26 -20.54 -19.19
C GLN A 411 -7.18 -19.63 -19.80
N LEU A 412 -7.26 -19.36 -21.11
CA LEU A 412 -6.36 -18.44 -21.81
C LEU A 412 -6.38 -17.05 -21.16
N GLY A 413 -7.57 -16.51 -20.87
CA GLY A 413 -7.72 -15.23 -20.18
C GLY A 413 -7.10 -15.23 -18.78
N HIS A 414 -7.28 -16.31 -18.01
CA HIS A 414 -6.65 -16.45 -16.69
C HIS A 414 -5.12 -16.44 -16.78
N PHE A 415 -4.54 -17.32 -17.61
CA PHE A 415 -3.09 -17.42 -17.74
C PHE A 415 -2.46 -16.16 -18.34
N HIS A 416 -3.14 -15.47 -19.27
CA HIS A 416 -2.69 -14.19 -19.79
C HIS A 416 -2.69 -13.10 -18.71
N ALA A 417 -3.74 -13.02 -17.88
CA ALA A 417 -3.77 -12.08 -16.75
C ALA A 417 -2.65 -12.38 -15.75
N CYS A 418 -2.42 -13.64 -15.39
CA CYS A 418 -1.33 -14.04 -14.51
C CYS A 418 0.05 -13.73 -15.10
N HIS A 419 0.24 -13.90 -16.42
CA HIS A 419 1.50 -13.54 -17.09
C HIS A 419 1.79 -12.04 -16.99
N GLU A 420 0.83 -11.18 -17.36
CA GLU A 420 1.01 -9.73 -17.31
C GLU A 420 1.22 -9.20 -15.87
N LEU A 421 0.57 -9.83 -14.87
CA LEU A 421 0.82 -9.52 -13.45
C LEU A 421 2.26 -9.87 -13.02
N VAL A 422 2.76 -11.07 -13.32
CA VAL A 422 4.12 -11.48 -12.94
C VAL A 422 5.17 -10.64 -13.68
N LYS A 423 4.93 -10.35 -14.95
CA LYS A 423 5.78 -9.52 -15.82
C LYS A 423 5.87 -8.06 -15.36
N SER A 424 4.81 -7.49 -14.78
CA SER A 424 4.86 -6.13 -14.24
C SER A 424 5.71 -6.03 -12.96
N VAL A 425 5.82 -7.10 -12.18
CA VAL A 425 6.60 -7.17 -10.93
C VAL A 425 8.05 -7.63 -11.17
N GLU A 426 8.35 -8.26 -12.31
CA GLU A 426 9.68 -8.76 -12.67
C GLU A 426 10.82 -7.72 -12.52
N PRO A 427 10.70 -6.46 -13.00
CA PRO A 427 11.80 -5.49 -12.90
C PRO A 427 12.16 -5.16 -11.44
N SER A 428 11.14 -5.01 -10.58
CA SER A 428 11.32 -4.79 -9.14
C SER A 428 11.99 -5.99 -8.47
N LEU A 429 11.62 -7.21 -8.86
CA LEU A 429 12.25 -8.44 -8.36
C LEU A 429 13.74 -8.53 -8.75
N ARG A 430 14.09 -8.23 -10.01
CA ARG A 430 15.49 -8.22 -10.48
C ARG A 430 16.34 -7.21 -9.72
N LYS A 431 15.87 -5.96 -9.62
CA LYS A 431 16.56 -4.91 -8.85
C LYS A 431 16.76 -5.31 -7.39
N ARG A 432 15.73 -5.84 -6.71
CA ARG A 432 15.84 -6.32 -5.32
C ARG A 432 16.81 -7.52 -5.20
N GLN A 433 16.89 -8.39 -6.20
CA GLN A 433 17.84 -9.50 -6.25
C GLN A 433 19.30 -9.03 -6.41
N GLU A 434 19.56 -8.04 -7.26
CA GLU A 434 20.89 -7.43 -7.43
C GLU A 434 21.37 -6.77 -6.13
N MET A 435 20.52 -5.98 -5.49
CA MET A 435 20.82 -5.30 -4.22
C MET A 435 21.12 -6.30 -3.09
N MET A 436 20.41 -7.43 -3.03
CA MET A 436 20.73 -8.52 -2.10
C MET A 436 22.11 -9.15 -2.37
N GLN A 437 22.55 -9.25 -3.63
CA GLN A 437 23.87 -9.78 -3.97
C GLN A 437 25.00 -8.81 -3.62
N VAL A 438 24.77 -7.50 -3.73
CA VAL A 438 25.70 -6.46 -3.25
C VAL A 438 25.83 -6.54 -1.73
N SER A 439 24.72 -6.45 -1.00
CA SER A 439 24.70 -6.54 0.48
C SER A 439 25.35 -7.82 1.03
N ARG A 440 25.24 -8.96 0.32
CA ARG A 440 25.96 -10.20 0.68
C ARG A 440 27.48 -10.07 0.55
N LYS A 441 27.97 -9.47 -0.53
CA LYS A 441 29.42 -9.23 -0.72
C LYS A 441 29.98 -8.24 0.29
N ASP A 442 29.18 -7.24 0.66
CA ASP A 442 29.57 -6.24 1.65
C ASP A 442 29.66 -6.89 3.04
N PHE A 443 28.68 -7.72 3.41
CA PHE A 443 28.73 -8.55 4.62
C PHE A 443 29.94 -9.49 4.68
N GLU A 444 30.27 -10.17 3.56
CA GLU A 444 31.46 -11.03 3.49
C GLU A 444 32.78 -10.23 3.63
N GLN A 445 32.84 -9.00 3.09
CA GLN A 445 33.97 -8.09 3.26
C GLN A 445 34.08 -7.56 4.70
N ASP A 446 32.96 -7.21 5.32
CA ASP A 446 32.90 -6.78 6.72
C ASP A 446 33.38 -7.88 7.66
N GLU A 447 32.93 -9.13 7.50
CA GLU A 447 33.39 -10.26 8.32
C GLU A 447 34.91 -10.50 8.17
N LEU A 448 35.47 -10.37 6.96
CA LEU A 448 36.91 -10.45 6.72
C LEU A 448 37.68 -9.30 7.36
N MET A 449 37.15 -8.07 7.25
CA MET A 449 37.69 -6.88 7.90
C MET A 449 37.69 -7.05 9.43
N TRP A 450 36.60 -7.54 10.00
CA TRP A 450 36.48 -7.81 11.43
C TRP A 450 37.41 -8.90 11.94
N ALA A 451 37.58 -9.98 11.19
CA ALA A 451 38.55 -11.03 11.51
C ALA A 451 39.98 -10.46 11.57
N SER A 452 40.35 -9.63 10.58
CA SER A 452 41.66 -8.96 10.52
C SER A 452 41.87 -7.95 11.65
N GLN A 453 40.87 -7.11 11.93
CA GLN A 453 40.92 -6.14 13.05
C GLN A 453 41.03 -6.85 14.41
N ARG A 454 40.34 -7.98 14.59
CA ARG A 454 40.47 -8.81 15.79
C ARG A 454 41.88 -9.39 15.93
N GLU A 455 42.46 -9.93 14.85
CA GLU A 455 43.83 -10.45 14.88
C GLU A 455 44.86 -9.36 15.19
N LEU A 456 44.67 -8.15 14.66
CA LEU A 456 45.53 -6.99 14.94
C LEU A 456 45.43 -6.55 16.41
N LEU A 457 44.21 -6.52 16.96
CA LEU A 457 43.96 -6.21 18.37
C LEU A 457 44.57 -7.27 19.29
N ASP A 458 44.42 -8.55 18.98
CA ASP A 458 44.97 -9.66 19.75
C ASP A 458 46.51 -9.62 19.79
N LYS A 459 47.15 -9.31 18.65
CA LYS A 459 48.60 -9.07 18.58
C LYS A 459 49.05 -7.89 19.43
N ARG A 460 48.35 -6.74 19.38
CA ARG A 460 48.69 -5.57 20.20
C ARG A 460 48.54 -5.86 21.69
N LEU A 461 47.43 -6.48 22.11
CA LEU A 461 47.20 -6.82 23.51
C LEU A 461 48.19 -7.88 24.02
N SER A 462 48.63 -8.80 23.17
CA SER A 462 49.70 -9.76 23.50
C SER A 462 51.04 -9.06 23.75
N GLN A 463 51.39 -8.07 22.92
CA GLN A 463 52.59 -7.23 23.13
C GLN A 463 52.53 -6.45 24.45
N ASP A 464 51.36 -5.90 24.81
CA ASP A 464 51.17 -5.21 26.10
C ASP A 464 51.40 -6.18 27.30
N VAL A 465 50.93 -7.43 27.19
CA VAL A 465 51.14 -8.48 28.21
C VAL A 465 52.62 -8.89 28.30
N GLU A 466 53.32 -9.03 27.18
CA GLU A 466 54.76 -9.33 27.13
C GLU A 466 55.61 -8.17 27.70
N ALA A 467 55.25 -6.92 27.41
CA ALA A 467 55.92 -5.74 27.96
C ALA A 467 55.80 -5.68 29.49
N VAL A 468 54.61 -5.90 30.05
CA VAL A 468 54.42 -5.98 31.51
C VAL A 468 55.20 -7.16 32.11
N SER A 469 55.22 -8.32 31.43
CA SER A 469 55.93 -9.51 31.90
C SER A 469 57.45 -9.35 31.90
N SER A 470 58.01 -8.62 30.93
CA SER A 470 59.46 -8.36 30.85
C SER A 470 59.97 -7.29 31.82
N SER A 471 59.08 -6.50 32.42
CA SER A 471 59.42 -5.45 33.40
C SER A 471 59.82 -5.97 34.81
N TYR A 472 59.60 -7.26 35.10
CA TYR A 472 60.04 -7.90 36.34
C TYR A 472 61.37 -8.64 36.15
N PRO A 473 62.48 -8.22 36.78
CA PRO A 473 63.70 -9.01 36.80
C PRO A 473 63.46 -10.30 37.58
N SER A 474 63.64 -11.44 36.91
CA SER A 474 63.66 -12.75 37.56
C SER A 474 64.92 -12.87 38.44
N SER A 475 64.84 -12.44 39.69
CA SER A 475 65.84 -12.70 40.72
C SER A 475 65.37 -13.78 41.69
N GLU A 476 66.27 -14.72 41.97
CA GLU A 476 65.98 -15.94 42.73
C GLU A 476 65.84 -15.70 44.24
N SER A 477 65.32 -16.72 44.91
CA SER A 477 65.05 -16.81 46.35
C SER A 477 66.23 -16.50 47.29
N SER A 478 66.05 -15.53 48.19
CA SER A 478 66.17 -15.76 49.65
C SER A 478 65.77 -14.53 50.51
N PRO A 479 65.41 -14.73 51.79
CA PRO A 479 64.77 -13.69 52.61
C PRO A 479 65.75 -12.87 53.47
N VAL A 480 65.34 -11.65 53.87
CA VAL A 480 65.35 -11.12 55.26
C VAL A 480 65.21 -9.58 55.28
N ALA A 481 64.61 -9.09 56.37
CA ALA A 481 64.57 -7.70 56.88
C ALA A 481 63.63 -6.68 56.22
N ALA A 482 62.79 -6.10 57.06
CA ALA A 482 61.99 -4.93 56.75
C ALA A 482 62.84 -3.65 56.76
N GLY A 483 62.61 -2.77 55.80
CA GLY A 483 63.23 -1.45 55.73
C GLY A 483 62.54 -0.60 54.68
N SER A 484 61.97 0.53 55.12
CA SER A 484 61.32 1.58 54.32
C SER A 484 61.83 1.73 52.89
N LEU A 485 61.01 1.36 51.89
CA LEU A 485 61.23 1.71 50.49
C LEU A 485 60.39 2.94 50.14
N SER A 486 61.08 4.07 49.99
CA SER A 486 60.55 5.28 49.35
C SER A 486 60.21 4.98 47.89
N VAL A 487 58.97 5.26 47.48
CA VAL A 487 58.51 5.11 46.08
C VAL A 487 58.92 6.34 45.27
N ASP A 488 60.23 6.55 45.17
CA ASP A 488 60.85 7.53 44.29
C ASP A 488 61.79 6.79 43.33
N THR A 489 61.71 7.09 42.03
CA THR A 489 62.53 6.50 40.95
C THR A 489 62.07 5.16 40.35
N ILE A 490 60.83 5.10 39.83
CA ILE A 490 60.60 4.52 38.48
C ILE A 490 59.71 5.49 37.69
N ILE A 491 60.22 6.71 37.50
CA ILE A 491 59.75 7.62 36.43
C ILE A 491 60.69 7.39 35.25
N ALA A 492 60.45 6.31 34.51
CA ALA A 492 61.05 6.06 33.20
C ALA A 492 59.94 6.19 32.16
N SER A 493 60.12 7.09 31.21
CA SER A 493 59.10 7.58 30.29
C SER A 493 58.87 6.64 29.11
N GLU A 494 58.37 5.42 29.36
CA GLU A 494 57.88 4.57 28.28
C GLU A 494 56.36 4.70 28.13
N SER A 495 55.97 5.21 26.97
CA SER A 495 54.59 5.47 26.59
C SER A 495 53.83 4.17 26.37
N PHE A 496 52.90 3.85 27.28
CA PHE A 496 51.83 2.89 26.97
C PHE A 496 51.19 3.25 25.61
N PRO A 497 51.01 2.29 24.68
CA PRO A 497 50.39 2.58 23.40
C PRO A 497 48.99 3.17 23.59
N SER A 498 48.67 4.20 22.82
CA SER A 498 47.27 4.64 22.73
C SER A 498 46.46 3.53 22.06
N LEU A 499 45.41 3.05 22.74
CA LEU A 499 44.40 2.17 22.11
C LEU A 499 43.43 3.00 21.26
N ASP A 500 43.99 3.78 20.34
CA ASP A 500 43.26 4.26 19.17
C ASP A 500 42.98 3.04 18.28
N LEU A 501 41.78 2.50 18.46
CA LEU A 501 41.18 1.46 17.63
C LEU A 501 40.64 2.11 16.35
N PRO A 502 41.24 1.85 15.17
CA PRO A 502 40.85 2.49 13.93
C PRO A 502 39.69 1.75 13.27
N VAL A 503 38.55 1.64 13.96
CA VAL A 503 37.32 1.07 13.40
C VAL A 503 36.11 1.92 13.79
N GLU A 504 35.78 2.89 12.94
CA GLU A 504 34.48 3.55 12.99
C GLU A 504 33.42 2.65 12.35
N VAL A 505 32.80 1.80 13.17
CA VAL A 505 31.55 1.13 12.77
C VAL A 505 30.44 2.15 12.86
N ILE A 506 30.01 2.69 11.72
CA ILE A 506 28.91 3.65 11.70
C ILE A 506 27.71 3.04 11.00
N SER A 507 26.75 2.55 11.77
CA SER A 507 25.41 2.33 11.22
C SER A 507 24.84 3.68 10.78
N ILE A 508 24.00 3.68 9.74
CA ILE A 508 23.43 4.90 9.15
C ILE A 508 22.70 5.76 10.22
N ASP A 509 21.98 5.13 11.15
CA ASP A 509 21.32 5.80 12.29
C ASP A 509 22.33 6.39 13.29
N THR A 510 23.48 5.74 13.48
CA THR A 510 24.59 6.28 14.30
C THR A 510 25.31 7.41 13.58
N LEU A 511 25.30 7.42 12.24
CA LEU A 511 25.94 8.43 11.39
C LEU A 511 25.23 9.79 11.56
N SER A 512 23.89 9.80 11.56
CA SER A 512 23.09 10.98 11.90
C SER A 512 23.33 11.43 13.35
N SER A 513 23.44 10.49 14.28
CA SER A 513 23.77 10.74 15.70
C SER A 513 25.25 11.11 15.95
N ARG A 514 26.13 10.99 14.95
CA ARG A 514 27.56 11.36 15.01
C ARG A 514 27.91 12.58 14.19
N GLN A 515 27.13 12.95 13.18
CA GLN A 515 27.26 14.28 12.56
C GLN A 515 26.99 15.42 13.57
N THR A 516 26.29 15.12 14.66
CA THR A 516 26.12 16.02 15.83
C THR A 516 27.18 15.86 16.93
N VAL A 517 28.03 14.81 16.93
CA VAL A 517 28.89 14.45 18.09
C VAL A 517 30.37 14.20 17.77
N ALA A 518 30.72 13.75 16.56
CA ALA A 518 32.07 13.30 16.19
C ALA A 518 32.75 14.14 15.10
N SER A 519 32.03 15.02 14.39
CA SER A 519 32.59 15.93 13.37
C SER A 519 32.52 17.40 13.79
N THR A 520 33.19 17.75 14.89
CA THR A 520 33.47 19.16 15.23
C THR A 520 34.70 19.28 16.13
N PRO A 521 35.66 20.18 15.84
CA PRO A 521 36.73 20.49 16.79
C PRO A 521 36.14 21.19 18.02
N GLY A 522 35.99 20.44 19.12
CA GLY A 522 35.51 20.96 20.42
C GLY A 522 34.32 20.24 21.07
N GLY A 523 34.09 18.95 20.76
CA GLY A 523 32.91 18.17 21.20
C GLY A 523 32.96 17.53 22.60
N VAL A 524 33.96 16.70 22.94
CA VAL A 524 34.06 16.00 24.25
C VAL A 524 35.53 15.96 24.69
N ALA A 525 35.83 16.37 25.92
CA ALA A 525 37.23 16.51 26.37
C ALA A 525 37.85 15.19 26.86
N LYS A 526 37.08 14.36 27.58
CA LYS A 526 37.38 12.96 27.95
C LYS A 526 36.10 12.27 28.44
N GLN A 527 36.03 10.95 28.26
CA GLN A 527 34.96 10.09 28.77
C GLN A 527 35.53 8.74 29.22
N GLY A 528 34.87 8.06 30.17
CA GLY A 528 35.33 6.77 30.66
C GLY A 528 34.74 6.37 32.02
N TYR A 529 35.21 5.24 32.55
CA TYR A 529 34.81 4.77 33.88
C TYR A 529 35.75 5.29 34.97
N LEU A 530 35.18 5.88 36.02
CA LEU A 530 35.88 6.21 37.26
C LEU A 530 35.20 5.53 38.45
N PHE A 531 35.96 5.32 39.53
CA PHE A 531 35.39 4.99 40.83
C PHE A 531 35.11 6.29 41.60
N VAL A 532 33.89 6.44 42.12
CA VAL A 532 33.47 7.63 42.86
C VAL A 532 33.13 7.32 44.31
N ARG A 533 33.47 8.25 45.21
CA ARG A 533 33.10 8.26 46.63
C ARG A 533 32.54 9.64 46.99
N ASN A 534 31.28 9.67 47.43
CA ASN A 534 30.60 10.88 47.89
C ASN A 534 31.06 11.24 49.32
N SER A 535 31.47 12.49 49.54
CA SER A 535 31.95 12.97 50.85
C SER A 535 30.83 13.21 51.89
N MET A 536 29.56 13.28 51.50
CA MET A 536 28.45 13.65 52.41
C MET A 536 27.97 12.55 53.35
N PHE A 537 28.35 11.28 53.14
CA PHE A 537 27.86 10.16 53.97
C PHE A 537 29.00 9.22 54.42
N PRO A 538 29.16 8.94 55.74
CA PRO A 538 30.26 8.09 56.24
C PRO A 538 30.22 6.60 55.84
N ALA A 539 29.16 6.13 55.17
CA ALA A 539 28.98 4.72 54.83
C ALA A 539 29.80 4.31 53.58
N ARG A 540 30.71 3.34 53.77
CA ARG A 540 31.75 2.92 52.82
C ARG A 540 31.18 2.25 51.55
N SER A 541 31.50 2.79 50.37
CA SER A 541 31.82 2.01 49.14
C SER A 541 32.27 2.95 48.02
N TRP A 542 33.36 2.61 47.33
CA TRP A 542 33.66 3.18 46.01
C TRP A 542 32.70 2.58 44.98
N LYS A 543 32.17 3.39 44.06
CA LYS A 543 31.24 2.92 43.02
C LYS A 543 31.79 3.24 41.63
N ARG A 544 31.91 2.23 40.76
CA ARG A 544 32.28 2.44 39.36
C ARG A 544 31.11 3.11 38.63
N ARG A 545 31.36 4.24 37.98
CA ARG A 545 30.38 5.02 37.20
C ARG A 545 31.04 5.49 35.90
N TRP A 546 30.22 5.70 34.87
CA TRP A 546 30.68 6.35 33.65
C TRP A 546 30.60 7.86 33.83
N PHE A 547 31.68 8.56 33.46
CA PHE A 547 31.82 10.01 33.51
C PHE A 547 32.13 10.55 32.12
N GLN A 548 31.77 11.81 31.88
CA GLN A 548 32.00 12.52 30.63
C GLN A 548 32.22 14.01 30.91
N ILE A 549 33.22 14.61 30.27
CA ILE A 549 33.46 16.05 30.27
C ILE A 549 32.97 16.63 28.94
N HIS A 550 31.96 17.48 29.00
CA HIS A 550 31.36 18.12 27.83
C HIS A 550 31.06 19.60 28.13
N ALA A 551 31.44 20.49 27.22
CA ALA A 551 31.18 21.94 27.29
C ALA A 551 31.48 22.60 28.66
N GLY A 552 32.63 22.28 29.28
CA GLY A 552 33.01 22.85 30.59
C GLY A 552 32.28 22.22 31.78
N LYS A 553 31.52 21.14 31.60
CA LYS A 553 30.73 20.48 32.66
C LYS A 553 31.11 19.01 32.80
N LEU A 554 31.11 18.53 34.04
CA LEU A 554 31.34 17.12 34.37
C LEU A 554 30.00 16.42 34.60
N PHE A 555 29.77 15.34 33.86
CA PHE A 555 28.56 14.52 33.96
C PHE A 555 28.90 13.11 34.46
N GLN A 556 27.95 12.48 35.13
CA GLN A 556 28.02 11.09 35.60
C GLN A 556 26.71 10.35 35.30
N THR A 557 26.79 9.09 34.88
CA THR A 557 25.60 8.25 34.71
C THR A 557 24.82 8.01 36.00
N THR A 558 23.49 8.04 35.86
CA THR A 558 22.53 7.70 36.92
C THR A 558 22.41 6.19 37.10
N SER A 559 22.03 5.75 38.31
CA SER A 559 21.98 4.32 38.66
C SER A 559 20.76 3.56 38.11
N ARG A 560 19.94 4.16 37.24
CA ARG A 560 18.67 3.60 36.74
C ARG A 560 18.74 2.95 35.36
N GLY A 561 19.93 2.87 34.74
CA GLY A 561 20.15 2.03 33.58
C GLY A 561 20.14 0.54 33.99
N GLY A 562 19.17 -0.23 33.47
CA GLY A 562 19.22 -1.69 33.56
C GLY A 562 20.46 -2.25 32.81
N THR A 563 20.94 -3.41 33.26
CA THR A 563 22.13 -4.08 32.71
C THR A 563 22.05 -4.20 31.17
N GLY A 564 23.06 -3.68 30.47
CA GLY A 564 23.22 -3.87 29.02
C GLY A 564 22.71 -2.75 28.11
N LYS A 565 22.19 -1.63 28.63
CA LYS A 565 21.89 -0.45 27.80
C LYS A 565 23.03 0.58 27.86
N HIS A 566 23.45 1.07 26.69
CA HIS A 566 24.32 2.25 26.60
C HIS A 566 23.61 3.46 27.28
N PRO A 567 24.34 4.32 28.00
CA PRO A 567 23.77 5.53 28.56
C PRO A 567 23.41 6.50 27.43
N THR A 568 22.11 6.74 27.23
CA THR A 568 21.62 7.90 26.47
C THR A 568 21.94 9.19 27.22
N GLU A 569 22.01 10.32 26.54
CA GLU A 569 22.30 11.63 27.17
C GLU A 569 21.32 11.94 28.33
N SER A 570 20.06 11.55 28.18
CA SER A 570 19.00 11.58 29.20
C SER A 570 19.26 10.76 30.47
N SER A 571 20.34 9.98 30.53
CA SER A 571 20.77 9.20 31.71
C SER A 571 21.94 9.82 32.48
N LEU A 572 22.50 10.92 31.97
CA LEU A 572 23.60 11.67 32.58
C LEU A 572 23.07 12.71 33.57
N THR A 573 23.61 12.71 34.78
CA THR A 573 23.42 13.78 35.77
C THR A 573 24.62 14.72 35.76
N LEU A 574 24.36 16.03 35.74
CA LEU A 574 25.37 17.05 35.98
C LEU A 574 25.93 16.87 37.39
N VAL A 575 27.26 16.76 37.49
CA VAL A 575 27.99 16.62 38.75
C VAL A 575 28.44 17.98 39.26
N CYS A 576 29.10 18.74 38.39
CA CYS A 576 29.56 20.10 38.66
C CYS A 576 29.89 20.83 37.35
N ASP A 577 29.92 22.16 37.43
CA ASP A 577 30.48 23.02 36.39
C ASP A 577 31.98 23.18 36.62
N LEU A 578 32.81 22.80 35.63
CA LEU A 578 34.27 22.84 35.72
C LEU A 578 34.84 24.25 35.54
N LEU A 579 34.04 25.22 35.08
CA LEU A 579 34.42 26.64 35.13
C LEU A 579 34.58 27.14 36.57
N LEU A 580 33.83 26.54 37.50
CA LEU A 580 33.80 26.94 38.92
C LEU A 580 34.39 25.87 39.85
N ALA A 581 34.93 24.77 39.30
CA ALA A 581 35.48 23.67 40.08
C ALA A 581 37.01 23.60 39.99
N ARG A 582 37.64 23.17 41.09
CA ARG A 582 39.07 22.88 41.13
C ARG A 582 39.30 21.37 41.08
N VAL A 583 39.99 20.90 40.05
CA VAL A 583 40.39 19.49 39.88
C VAL A 583 41.88 19.34 40.23
N ARG A 584 42.23 18.41 41.12
CA ARG A 584 43.62 18.15 41.52
C ARG A 584 43.83 16.74 42.07
N GLU A 585 45.08 16.28 42.08
CA GLU A 585 45.46 15.02 42.74
C GLU A 585 45.19 15.04 44.25
N LEU A 586 44.85 13.87 44.81
CA LEU A 586 44.53 13.70 46.23
C LEU A 586 45.80 13.35 47.03
N GLU A 587 46.59 14.38 47.35
CA GLU A 587 47.75 14.31 48.23
C GLU A 587 47.45 13.57 49.55
N GLY A 588 48.29 12.59 49.92
CA GLY A 588 48.14 11.82 51.16
C GLY A 588 47.12 10.68 51.12
N SER A 589 46.57 10.33 49.94
CA SER A 589 45.72 9.16 49.76
C SER A 589 46.49 7.84 49.98
N SER A 590 45.91 6.89 50.73
CA SER A 590 46.40 5.51 50.81
C SER A 590 45.96 4.62 49.63
N LEU A 591 45.21 5.19 48.67
CA LEU A 591 44.71 4.52 47.47
C LEU A 591 45.33 5.18 46.24
N PRO A 592 45.82 4.39 45.26
CA PRO A 592 46.50 4.91 44.08
C PRO A 592 45.53 5.64 43.15
N PHE A 593 46.08 6.56 42.34
CA PHE A 593 45.39 7.22 41.22
C PHE A 593 44.10 7.96 41.62
N CYS A 594 44.09 8.52 42.83
CA CYS A 594 42.96 9.26 43.39
C CYS A 594 43.12 10.77 43.17
N PHE A 595 42.04 11.42 42.75
CA PHE A 595 41.97 12.86 42.55
C PHE A 595 40.66 13.41 43.14
N GLU A 596 40.64 14.69 43.48
CA GLU A 596 39.44 15.38 43.96
C GLU A 596 38.97 16.47 43.00
N VAL A 597 37.65 16.57 42.86
CA VAL A 597 36.96 17.69 42.22
C VAL A 597 36.25 18.46 43.33
N ILE A 598 36.58 19.74 43.48
CA ILE A 598 35.99 20.64 44.48
C ILE A 598 35.09 21.62 43.73
N ASP A 599 33.78 21.63 44.00
CA ASP A 599 32.84 22.56 43.35
C ASP A 599 32.88 23.99 43.94
N ALA A 600 32.10 24.89 43.35
CA ALA A 600 31.93 26.27 43.81
C ALA A 600 31.48 26.39 45.28
N ASN A 601 30.69 25.42 45.76
CA ASN A 601 30.17 25.34 47.12
C ASN A 601 31.16 24.66 48.10
N ARG A 602 32.39 24.35 47.64
CA ARG A 602 33.42 23.57 48.36
C ARG A 602 33.03 22.12 48.66
N ALA A 603 32.00 21.58 48.00
CA ALA A 603 31.67 20.17 48.05
C ALA A 603 32.77 19.37 47.36
N LYS A 604 33.27 18.34 48.04
CA LYS A 604 34.34 17.47 47.55
C LYS A 604 33.79 16.18 46.95
N LEU A 605 34.16 15.91 45.70
CA LEU A 605 33.97 14.63 45.06
C LEU A 605 35.31 13.90 44.95
N LEU A 606 35.41 12.71 45.52
CA LEU A 606 36.61 11.88 45.43
C LEU A 606 36.45 10.88 44.29
N LEU A 607 37.41 10.90 43.37
CA LEU A 607 37.44 10.07 42.16
C LEU A 607 38.74 9.25 42.12
N GLN A 608 38.67 8.06 41.53
CA GLN A 608 39.82 7.18 41.33
C GLN A 608 39.81 6.64 39.89
N ALA A 609 40.94 6.79 39.22
CA ALA A 609 41.20 6.36 37.85
C ALA A 609 41.80 4.94 37.77
N ALA A 610 41.90 4.38 36.56
CA ALA A 610 42.46 3.04 36.36
C ALA A 610 44.00 2.99 36.43
N SER A 611 44.67 4.11 36.16
CA SER A 611 46.14 4.23 36.18
C SER A 611 46.57 5.68 36.48
N ALA A 612 47.85 5.89 36.80
CA ALA A 612 48.40 7.23 36.99
C ALA A 612 48.23 8.10 35.72
N ARG A 613 48.41 7.50 34.54
CA ARG A 613 48.18 8.17 33.26
C ARG A 613 46.72 8.56 33.07
N ASP A 614 45.78 7.64 33.32
CA ASP A 614 44.35 7.94 33.19
C ASP A 614 43.94 9.07 34.16
N MET A 615 44.44 9.08 35.40
CA MET A 615 44.27 10.18 36.34
C MET A 615 44.78 11.52 35.78
N MET A 616 46.02 11.56 35.28
CA MET A 616 46.59 12.78 34.70
C MET A 616 45.78 13.26 33.48
N GLU A 617 45.35 12.34 32.62
CA GLU A 617 44.47 12.67 31.48
C GLU A 617 43.11 13.22 31.92
N TRP A 618 42.52 12.74 33.02
CA TRP A 618 41.27 13.29 33.57
C TRP A 618 41.45 14.69 34.15
N ILE A 619 42.53 14.95 34.87
CA ILE A 619 42.87 16.27 35.42
C ILE A 619 43.10 17.25 34.26
N GLU A 620 43.89 16.85 33.27
CA GLU A 620 44.32 17.68 32.14
C GLU A 620 43.18 17.91 31.12
N ALA A 621 42.29 16.93 30.89
CA ALA A 621 41.07 17.13 30.12
C ALA A 621 40.08 18.07 30.82
N SER A 622 40.02 18.06 32.16
CA SER A 622 39.22 19.01 32.93
C SER A 622 39.77 20.43 32.75
N ARG A 623 41.10 20.63 32.91
CA ARG A 623 41.78 21.91 32.69
C ARG A 623 41.52 22.46 31.28
N ARG A 624 41.77 21.66 30.24
CA ARG A 624 41.51 22.05 28.84
C ARG A 624 40.05 22.35 28.56
N SER A 625 39.11 21.64 29.20
CA SER A 625 37.68 21.94 29.05
C SER A 625 37.27 23.24 29.74
N THR A 626 37.91 23.62 30.85
CA THR A 626 37.73 24.92 31.50
C THR A 626 38.29 26.04 30.62
N GLU A 627 39.51 25.88 30.09
CA GLU A 627 40.15 26.84 29.20
C GLU A 627 39.34 27.09 27.93
N SER A 628 38.93 26.04 27.21
CA SER A 628 38.08 26.18 26.00
C SER A 628 36.69 26.76 26.30
N ALA A 629 36.14 26.53 27.49
CA ALA A 629 34.87 27.13 27.89
C ALA A 629 35.01 28.64 28.21
N LEU A 630 36.15 29.08 28.77
CA LEU A 630 36.49 30.48 28.94
C LEU A 630 36.75 31.18 27.59
N GLU A 631 37.43 30.52 26.65
CA GLU A 631 37.61 31.01 25.28
C GLU A 631 36.28 31.12 24.50
N LYS A 632 35.35 30.18 24.69
CA LYS A 632 34.00 30.28 24.13
C LYS A 632 33.13 31.35 24.81
N GLN A 633 33.42 31.71 26.06
CA GLN A 633 32.83 32.89 26.70
C GLN A 633 33.41 34.19 26.12
N SER A 634 34.70 34.27 25.82
CA SER A 634 35.30 35.46 25.18
C SER A 634 34.90 35.61 23.71
N HIS A 635 34.78 34.52 22.94
CA HIS A 635 34.30 34.57 21.55
C HIS A 635 32.80 34.90 21.45
N ARG A 636 32.02 34.78 22.53
CA ARG A 636 30.65 35.27 22.58
C ARG A 636 30.58 36.81 22.70
N GLN A 637 31.72 37.51 22.80
CA GLN A 637 31.80 38.98 22.78
C GLN A 637 32.22 39.59 21.43
N GLU A 638 32.50 38.80 20.39
CA GLU A 638 32.58 39.34 19.03
C GLU A 638 31.16 39.56 18.48
N VAL A 639 30.58 40.71 18.85
CA VAL A 639 29.32 41.21 18.29
C VAL A 639 29.50 41.40 16.78
N HIS A 640 28.59 40.85 15.97
CA HIS A 640 28.64 41.03 14.52
C HIS A 640 28.53 42.54 14.21
N PRO A 641 29.37 43.14 13.33
CA PRO A 641 29.39 44.61 13.15
C PRO A 641 28.03 45.22 12.81
N GLU A 642 27.20 44.48 12.07
CA GLU A 642 25.82 44.84 11.73
C GLU A 642 24.88 44.87 12.95
N GLN A 643 25.04 43.96 13.91
CA GLN A 643 24.27 43.96 15.15
C GLN A 643 24.62 45.17 16.02
N GLN A 644 25.91 45.50 16.12
CA GLN A 644 26.37 46.66 16.88
C GLN A 644 25.79 47.95 16.30
N SER A 645 25.83 48.12 14.97
CA SER A 645 25.25 49.30 14.29
C SER A 645 23.76 49.49 14.61
N VAL A 646 22.96 48.42 14.65
CA VAL A 646 21.53 48.50 14.98
C VAL A 646 21.28 48.77 16.47
N ILE A 647 22.15 48.27 17.36
CA ILE A 647 22.11 48.56 18.80
C ILE A 647 22.47 50.03 19.06
N ASP A 648 23.45 50.57 18.35
CA ASP A 648 23.85 51.98 18.43
C ASP A 648 22.71 52.89 17.95
N GLU A 649 22.14 52.64 16.76
CA GLU A 649 20.94 53.32 16.23
C GLU A 649 19.76 53.31 17.22
N LEU A 650 19.46 52.14 17.80
CA LEU A 650 18.37 51.96 18.76
C LEU A 650 18.60 52.76 20.05
N THR A 651 19.85 52.84 20.51
CA THR A 651 20.24 53.57 21.73
C THR A 651 20.25 55.08 21.49
N GLU A 652 20.70 55.55 20.33
CA GLU A 652 20.63 56.96 19.92
C GLU A 652 19.17 57.46 19.81
N ALA A 653 18.27 56.61 19.32
CA ALA A 653 16.84 56.91 19.26
C ALA A 653 16.13 56.88 20.64
N ASN A 654 16.73 56.26 21.65
CA ASN A 654 16.13 56.03 22.97
C ASN A 654 17.14 56.25 24.12
N PRO A 655 17.75 57.44 24.25
CA PRO A 655 18.87 57.65 25.18
C PRO A 655 18.46 57.52 26.65
N CYS A 656 17.23 57.94 26.98
CA CYS A 656 16.68 58.01 28.32
C CYS A 656 15.82 56.79 28.66
N CYS A 657 15.91 56.30 29.90
CA CYS A 657 15.03 55.27 30.45
C CYS A 657 13.55 55.68 30.37
N ALA A 658 12.69 54.79 29.84
CA ALA A 658 11.26 55.03 29.62
C ALA A 658 10.49 55.48 30.87
N ASP A 659 10.89 55.05 32.06
CA ASP A 659 10.13 55.25 33.29
C ASP A 659 10.70 56.34 34.20
N CYS A 660 12.03 56.52 34.24
CA CYS A 660 12.69 57.47 35.16
C CYS A 660 13.57 58.52 34.47
N GLY A 661 13.73 58.49 33.14
CA GLY A 661 14.53 59.46 32.39
C GLY A 661 16.06 59.36 32.57
N GLN A 662 16.57 58.34 33.28
CA GLN A 662 18.02 58.12 33.42
C GLN A 662 18.66 57.69 32.09
N GLU A 663 19.72 58.40 31.68
CA GLU A 663 20.64 58.01 30.60
C GLU A 663 21.88 57.26 31.16
N PRO A 664 22.49 56.31 30.44
CA PRO A 664 22.00 55.66 29.22
C PRO A 664 20.98 54.54 29.52
N ALA A 665 20.13 54.22 28.54
CA ALA A 665 19.10 53.18 28.62
C ALA A 665 19.55 51.84 27.99
N GLU A 666 20.57 51.19 28.57
CA GLU A 666 21.26 50.02 28.00
C GLU A 666 20.51 48.66 28.14
N TRP A 667 19.30 48.67 28.69
CA TRP A 667 18.46 47.48 28.90
C TRP A 667 17.13 47.65 28.19
N VAL A 668 16.46 46.56 27.85
CA VAL A 668 15.18 46.61 27.13
C VAL A 668 14.23 45.51 27.61
N SER A 669 12.95 45.84 27.75
CA SER A 669 11.88 44.86 27.97
C SER A 669 11.32 44.42 26.62
N ILE A 670 11.78 43.30 26.08
CA ILE A 670 11.58 42.94 24.66
C ILE A 670 10.11 42.72 24.26
N ASN A 671 9.24 42.35 25.20
CA ASN A 671 7.81 42.14 24.95
C ASN A 671 6.99 43.43 25.03
N ILE A 672 7.45 44.39 25.83
CA ILE A 672 6.81 45.71 25.98
C ILE A 672 7.31 46.64 24.87
N GLY A 673 8.61 46.60 24.56
CA GLY A 673 9.28 47.45 23.56
C GLY A 673 9.99 48.67 24.13
N CYS A 674 10.14 48.79 25.45
CA CYS A 674 10.75 49.95 26.11
C CYS A 674 12.19 49.70 26.58
N LEU A 675 13.03 50.73 26.46
CA LEU A 675 14.40 50.80 26.94
C LEU A 675 14.49 51.43 28.34
N LEU A 676 15.39 50.89 29.15
CA LEU A 676 15.43 51.03 30.60
C LEU A 676 16.89 51.21 31.06
N CYS A 677 17.08 51.99 32.13
CA CYS A 677 18.35 51.98 32.86
C CYS A 677 18.49 50.70 33.70
N ILE A 678 19.70 50.40 34.19
CA ILE A 678 19.98 49.22 35.01
C ILE A 678 19.10 49.08 36.28
N GLU A 679 18.71 50.20 36.90
CA GLU A 679 17.86 50.18 38.09
C GLU A 679 16.40 49.82 37.75
N CYS A 680 15.82 50.46 36.73
CA CYS A 680 14.44 50.20 36.32
C CYS A 680 14.32 48.82 35.67
N SER A 681 15.32 48.36 34.92
CA SER A 681 15.37 46.99 34.40
C SER A 681 15.41 45.95 35.53
N GLY A 682 16.10 46.25 36.64
CA GLY A 682 16.05 45.45 37.87
C GLY A 682 14.68 45.44 38.58
N ILE A 683 13.88 46.50 38.44
CA ILE A 683 12.48 46.54 38.91
C ILE A 683 11.58 45.72 37.99
N HIS A 684 11.70 45.89 36.66
CA HIS A 684 10.97 45.09 35.67
C HIS A 684 11.16 43.58 35.86
N ARG A 685 12.38 43.13 36.18
CA ARG A 685 12.65 41.72 36.53
C ARG A 685 11.85 41.22 37.75
N SER A 686 11.45 42.10 38.67
CA SER A 686 10.65 41.75 39.85
C SER A 686 9.14 41.65 39.59
N LEU A 687 8.65 42.14 38.43
CA LEU A 687 7.29 41.87 37.94
C LEU A 687 7.16 40.41 37.48
N GLY A 688 8.21 39.89 36.85
CA GLY A 688 8.31 38.50 36.39
C GLY A 688 8.18 38.36 34.87
N VAL A 689 8.67 37.23 34.36
CA VAL A 689 8.88 37.00 32.91
C VAL A 689 7.61 36.91 32.05
N HIS A 690 6.43 36.87 32.70
CA HIS A 690 5.13 36.91 32.04
C HIS A 690 4.62 38.34 31.82
N GLU A 691 5.13 39.32 32.58
CA GLU A 691 4.82 40.74 32.43
C GLU A 691 5.95 41.48 31.70
N SER A 692 7.21 41.26 32.08
CA SER A 692 8.37 41.93 31.47
C SER A 692 9.55 40.99 31.24
N LYS A 693 9.98 40.90 29.98
CA LYS A 693 11.11 40.08 29.51
C LYS A 693 12.33 40.96 29.30
N VAL A 694 13.12 41.16 30.35
CA VAL A 694 14.29 42.06 30.31
C VAL A 694 15.51 41.40 29.65
N ARG A 695 16.17 42.13 28.74
CA ARG A 695 17.47 41.84 28.12
C ARG A 695 18.41 43.04 28.21
N SER A 696 19.71 42.81 28.13
CA SER A 696 20.76 43.84 27.98
C SER A 696 21.10 44.01 26.52
N LEU A 697 21.27 45.25 26.07
CA LEU A 697 21.77 45.52 24.71
C LEU A 697 23.23 45.08 24.54
N ALA A 698 24.06 45.22 25.59
CA ALA A 698 25.49 44.90 25.54
C ALA A 698 25.88 43.50 26.06
N LEU A 699 25.06 42.87 26.93
CA LEU A 699 25.43 41.63 27.63
C LEU A 699 24.67 40.37 27.16
N ASP A 700 23.55 40.51 26.45
CA ASP A 700 22.78 39.39 25.92
C ASP A 700 23.01 39.21 24.41
N SER A 701 22.82 37.98 23.91
CA SER A 701 22.87 37.68 22.47
C SER A 701 21.57 38.08 21.77
N TRP A 702 21.69 38.78 20.64
CA TRP A 702 20.56 39.31 19.90
C TRP A 702 20.27 38.57 18.59
N ASP A 703 18.98 38.53 18.23
CA ASP A 703 18.52 38.15 16.89
C ASP A 703 18.21 39.40 16.06
N MET A 704 18.55 39.38 14.77
CA MET A 704 18.36 40.51 13.87
C MET A 704 16.89 40.84 13.64
N SER A 705 15.98 39.85 13.63
CA SER A 705 14.54 40.13 13.49
C SER A 705 14.01 40.93 14.68
N LEU A 706 14.46 40.59 15.89
CA LEU A 706 14.09 41.27 17.12
C LEU A 706 14.70 42.68 17.24
N LEU A 707 15.98 42.86 16.89
CA LEU A 707 16.60 44.19 16.85
C LEU A 707 15.91 45.11 15.84
N THR A 708 15.59 44.59 14.65
CA THR A 708 14.85 45.32 13.61
C THR A 708 13.45 45.71 14.08
N LEU A 709 12.73 44.81 14.75
CA LEU A 709 11.43 45.12 15.37
C LEU A 709 11.54 46.23 16.43
N LEU A 710 12.56 46.16 17.29
CA LEU A 710 12.79 47.16 18.34
C LEU A 710 13.10 48.55 17.75
N ARG A 711 13.96 48.62 16.73
CA ARG A 711 14.34 49.88 16.06
C ARG A 711 13.21 50.48 15.22
N ASP A 712 12.57 49.68 14.38
CA ASP A 712 11.70 50.20 13.30
C ASP A 712 10.23 50.34 13.71
N LYS A 713 9.82 49.76 14.84
CA LYS A 713 8.40 49.60 15.21
C LYS A 713 8.08 49.78 16.70
N LEU A 714 9.08 49.76 17.59
CA LEU A 714 8.90 49.95 19.03
C LEU A 714 9.71 51.17 19.50
N GLY A 715 10.18 51.20 20.74
CA GLY A 715 10.86 52.36 21.33
C GLY A 715 10.00 53.11 22.36
N ASN A 716 10.65 53.98 23.13
CA ASN A 716 10.08 54.59 24.33
C ASN A 716 8.89 55.50 24.04
N ASP A 717 8.95 56.29 22.97
CA ASP A 717 7.85 57.16 22.58
C ASP A 717 6.63 56.33 22.14
N THR A 718 6.83 55.35 21.26
CA THR A 718 5.78 54.41 20.79
C THR A 718 5.12 53.68 21.96
N VAL A 719 5.91 53.16 22.91
CA VAL A 719 5.39 52.47 24.09
C VAL A 719 4.65 53.44 25.01
N ASN A 720 5.19 54.64 25.26
CA ASN A 720 4.56 55.60 26.17
C ASN A 720 3.23 56.15 25.63
N VAL A 721 3.04 56.24 24.31
CA VAL A 721 1.72 56.57 23.71
C VAL A 721 0.62 55.59 24.13
N VAL A 722 0.96 54.32 24.37
CA VAL A 722 0.02 53.26 24.76
C VAL A 722 0.00 53.02 26.27
N TRP A 723 1.17 52.90 26.91
CA TRP A 723 1.35 52.50 28.31
C TRP A 723 1.51 53.66 29.29
N GLU A 724 1.65 54.89 28.80
CA GLU A 724 1.75 56.12 29.61
C GLU A 724 0.93 57.26 28.98
N HIS A 725 -0.19 56.91 28.33
CA HIS A 725 -1.05 57.83 27.60
C HIS A 725 -1.54 58.98 28.47
N THR A 726 -1.86 58.70 29.73
CA THR A 726 -2.24 59.72 30.72
C THR A 726 -1.79 59.25 32.10
N ILE A 727 -1.07 60.11 32.82
CA ILE A 727 -0.71 59.90 34.23
C ILE A 727 -1.83 60.50 35.09
N PRO A 728 -2.61 59.70 35.86
CA PRO A 728 -3.73 60.19 36.65
C PRO A 728 -3.29 61.09 37.82
N ASP A 729 -4.20 61.97 38.25
CA ASP A 729 -3.99 62.86 39.40
C ASP A 729 -3.50 62.10 40.64
N GLY A 730 -2.40 62.60 41.23
CA GLY A 730 -1.74 61.96 42.38
C GLY A 730 -0.58 61.03 42.02
N TRP A 731 -0.34 60.77 40.73
CA TRP A 731 0.90 60.14 40.24
C TRP A 731 1.81 61.17 39.57
N THR A 732 3.12 60.99 39.73
CA THR A 732 4.15 61.79 39.06
C THR A 732 5.21 60.86 38.48
N LYS A 733 5.70 61.17 37.28
CA LYS A 733 6.77 60.37 36.65
C LYS A 733 8.05 60.45 37.48
N PRO A 734 8.68 59.31 37.85
CA PRO A 734 9.95 59.29 38.54
C PRO A 734 11.06 60.02 37.77
N THR A 735 12.05 60.51 38.51
CA THR A 735 13.28 61.08 37.97
C THR A 735 14.48 60.18 38.31
N PRO A 736 15.69 60.46 37.79
CA PRO A 736 16.91 59.73 38.18
C PRO A 736 17.13 59.66 39.69
N THR A 737 16.79 60.72 40.42
CA THR A 737 17.01 60.86 41.87
C THR A 737 15.86 60.34 42.73
N THR A 738 14.72 59.96 42.15
CA THR A 738 13.60 59.34 42.87
C THR A 738 14.02 58.00 43.50
N SER A 739 13.48 57.68 44.68
CA SER A 739 13.85 56.45 45.39
C SER A 739 13.46 55.19 44.61
N ARG A 740 14.18 54.08 44.83
CA ARG A 740 13.91 52.81 44.16
C ARG A 740 12.50 52.29 44.43
N ASP A 741 11.96 52.53 45.63
CA ASP A 741 10.62 52.06 46.01
C ASP A 741 9.51 52.89 45.36
N GLU A 742 9.71 54.19 45.18
CA GLU A 742 8.79 55.05 44.41
C GLU A 742 8.85 54.72 42.91
N LYS A 743 10.05 54.50 42.34
CA LYS A 743 10.22 53.96 40.98
C LYS A 743 9.48 52.63 40.82
N ALA A 744 9.62 51.72 41.79
CA ALA A 744 8.93 50.42 41.76
C ALA A 744 7.41 50.55 41.86
N ARG A 745 6.91 51.49 42.67
CA ARG A 745 5.48 51.80 42.77
C ARG A 745 4.92 52.32 41.44
N PHE A 746 5.62 53.24 40.77
CA PHE A 746 5.22 53.77 39.47
C PHE A 746 5.25 52.71 38.36
N ILE A 747 6.36 51.97 38.24
CA ILE A 747 6.52 50.89 37.25
C ILE A 747 5.44 49.82 37.42
N LYS A 748 5.09 49.47 38.67
CA LYS A 748 3.99 48.53 38.93
C LYS A 748 2.61 49.11 38.55
N ALA A 749 2.36 50.39 38.81
CA ALA A 749 1.13 51.05 38.36
C ALA A 749 1.00 51.05 36.83
N LYS A 750 2.12 51.35 36.14
CA LYS A 750 2.22 51.42 34.68
C LYS A 750 1.99 50.08 33.98
N TYR A 751 2.75 49.04 34.34
CA TYR A 751 2.79 47.79 33.54
C TYR A 751 2.03 46.61 34.13
N HIS A 752 1.88 46.53 35.46
CA HIS A 752 1.18 45.41 36.13
C HIS A 752 -0.30 45.72 36.39
N PHE A 753 -0.61 46.98 36.72
CA PHE A 753 -1.98 47.46 36.91
C PHE A 753 -2.53 48.20 35.68
N HIS A 754 -1.72 48.39 34.63
CA HIS A 754 -2.11 49.05 33.37
C HIS A 754 -2.70 50.47 33.55
N GLY A 755 -2.46 51.11 34.70
CA GLY A 755 -3.26 52.24 35.18
C GLY A 755 -3.02 53.57 34.48
N PHE A 756 -2.11 53.62 33.50
CA PHE A 756 -1.76 54.81 32.71
C PHE A 756 -2.05 54.62 31.20
N ALA A 757 -2.66 53.50 30.81
CA ALA A 757 -3.03 53.23 29.43
C ALA A 757 -4.21 54.10 28.96
N GLU A 758 -4.39 54.26 27.65
CA GLU A 758 -5.47 55.06 27.06
C GLU A 758 -6.85 54.46 27.37
N PRO A 759 -7.73 55.17 28.10
CA PRO A 759 -9.06 54.64 28.44
C PRO A 759 -10.00 54.69 27.24
N ASP A 760 -10.52 53.54 26.83
CA ASP A 760 -11.49 53.46 25.73
C ASP A 760 -12.93 53.75 26.20
N PRO A 761 -13.65 54.73 25.61
CA PRO A 761 -15.03 55.08 25.99
C PRO A 761 -16.07 53.97 25.75
N THR A 762 -15.80 53.00 24.87
CA THR A 762 -16.69 51.88 24.56
C THR A 762 -16.45 50.69 25.49
N LEU A 763 -15.20 50.46 25.91
CA LEU A 763 -14.88 49.44 26.91
C LEU A 763 -15.28 49.88 28.32
N SER A 764 -15.07 51.15 28.68
CA SER A 764 -15.47 51.69 29.99
C SER A 764 -16.99 51.68 30.20
N ALA A 765 -17.79 51.76 29.12
CA ALA A 765 -19.24 51.57 29.16
C ALA A 765 -19.69 50.10 29.39
N LEU A 766 -18.76 49.14 29.42
CA LEU A 766 -18.99 47.70 29.58
C LEU A 766 -18.39 47.14 30.88
N GLU A 767 -17.85 47.98 31.77
CA GLU A 767 -17.17 47.58 33.02
C GLU A 767 -18.04 46.74 33.98
N ASP A 768 -19.36 46.88 33.93
CA ASP A 768 -20.31 46.10 34.75
C ASP A 768 -20.44 44.62 34.29
N ASP A 769 -19.96 44.24 33.09
CA ASP A 769 -19.97 42.85 32.58
C ASP A 769 -18.61 42.45 31.98
N ASP A 770 -17.73 41.96 32.85
CA ASP A 770 -16.41 41.40 32.54
C ASP A 770 -16.41 40.34 31.42
N SER A 771 -17.51 39.60 31.23
CA SER A 771 -17.61 38.61 30.15
C SER A 771 -17.81 39.26 28.78
N ILE A 772 -18.59 40.33 28.69
CA ILE A 772 -18.81 41.06 27.44
C ILE A 772 -17.56 41.88 27.10
N LEU A 773 -16.97 42.54 28.08
CA LEU A 773 -15.72 43.31 27.96
C LEU A 773 -14.59 42.46 27.34
N LYS A 774 -14.32 41.29 27.92
CA LYS A 774 -13.30 40.35 27.40
C LYS A 774 -13.60 39.84 25.99
N GLN A 775 -14.87 39.63 25.67
CA GLN A 775 -15.26 39.17 24.34
C GLN A 775 -15.04 40.25 23.27
N GLU A 776 -15.34 41.51 23.56
CA GLU A 776 -15.16 42.61 22.59
C GLU A 776 -13.67 42.95 22.42
N LEU A 777 -12.90 42.97 23.51
CA LEU A 777 -11.44 43.13 23.46
C LEU A 777 -10.77 42.02 22.64
N ALA A 778 -11.22 40.76 22.79
CA ALA A 778 -10.74 39.64 21.99
C ALA A 778 -11.05 39.79 20.48
N LYS A 779 -12.25 40.29 20.12
CA LYS A 779 -12.58 40.60 18.71
C LYS A 779 -11.67 41.69 18.16
N ARG A 780 -11.47 42.78 18.93
CA ARG A 780 -10.62 43.91 18.55
C ARG A 780 -9.17 43.49 18.33
N PHE A 781 -8.64 42.62 19.19
CA PHE A 781 -7.29 42.05 19.06
C PHE A 781 -7.13 41.23 17.77
N ILE A 782 -8.08 40.34 17.45
CA ILE A 782 -8.08 39.59 16.17
C ILE A 782 -8.25 40.51 14.96
N ALA A 783 -9.05 41.57 15.06
CA ALA A 783 -9.21 42.57 13.99
C ALA A 783 -7.99 43.48 13.81
N GLY A 784 -7.19 43.74 14.85
CA GLY A 784 -5.87 44.37 14.75
C GLY A 784 -4.88 43.46 14.02
N ALA A 785 -4.85 42.17 14.41
CA ALA A 785 -4.01 41.16 13.77
C ALA A 785 -4.28 41.00 12.27
N SER A 786 -5.55 41.05 11.83
CA SER A 786 -5.91 40.95 10.41
C SER A 786 -5.53 42.17 9.57
N ARG A 787 -5.40 43.34 10.21
CA ARG A 787 -4.92 44.58 9.57
C ARG A 787 -3.40 44.73 9.61
N GLY A 788 -2.68 43.89 10.36
CA GLY A 788 -1.26 44.07 10.63
C GLY A 788 -0.95 45.30 11.50
N ASP A 789 -1.91 45.71 12.34
CA ASP A 789 -1.83 46.92 13.16
C ASP A 789 -1.14 46.63 14.50
N LEU A 790 0.17 46.86 14.57
CA LEU A 790 0.98 46.60 15.75
C LEU A 790 0.57 47.44 16.97
N ASN A 791 0.14 48.68 16.75
CA ASN A 791 -0.27 49.57 17.84
C ASN A 791 -1.59 49.08 18.45
N GLU A 792 -2.53 48.63 17.63
CA GLU A 792 -3.76 47.99 18.11
C GLU A 792 -3.47 46.72 18.93
N LEU A 793 -2.49 45.90 18.50
CA LEU A 793 -2.07 44.70 19.25
C LEU A 793 -1.45 45.07 20.61
N MET A 794 -0.53 46.05 20.62
CA MET A 794 0.08 46.56 21.86
C MET A 794 -0.97 47.13 22.81
N TRP A 795 -1.93 47.89 22.27
CA TRP A 795 -3.02 48.50 23.02
C TRP A 795 -3.94 47.46 23.65
N CYS A 796 -4.31 46.40 22.92
CA CYS A 796 -5.14 45.32 23.47
C CYS A 796 -4.39 44.52 24.57
N LEU A 797 -3.07 44.30 24.41
CA LEU A 797 -2.25 43.67 25.45
C LEU A 797 -2.10 44.57 26.69
N ALA A 798 -2.01 45.88 26.49
CA ALA A 798 -2.07 46.87 27.58
C ALA A 798 -3.43 46.92 28.30
N HIS A 799 -4.48 46.32 27.72
CA HIS A 799 -5.80 46.12 28.35
C HIS A 799 -6.03 44.68 28.85
N GLY A 800 -4.98 43.86 28.94
CA GLY A 800 -5.04 42.54 29.55
C GLY A 800 -5.66 41.43 28.68
N VAL A 801 -5.69 41.58 27.35
CA VAL A 801 -6.08 40.47 26.47
C VAL A 801 -5.07 39.32 26.57
N ASP A 802 -5.54 38.09 26.63
CA ASP A 802 -4.66 36.92 26.49
C ASP A 802 -4.10 36.88 25.06
N VAL A 803 -2.78 36.88 24.91
CA VAL A 803 -2.09 36.76 23.61
C VAL A 803 -2.48 35.49 22.84
N ASN A 804 -2.93 34.45 23.56
CA ASN A 804 -3.42 33.18 23.03
C ASN A 804 -4.95 33.10 22.91
N VAL A 805 -5.67 34.21 23.12
CA VAL A 805 -7.13 34.26 22.98
C VAL A 805 -7.55 33.77 21.59
N ARG A 806 -8.66 33.02 21.56
CA ARG A 806 -9.26 32.52 20.33
C ARG A 806 -10.60 33.21 20.12
N ALA A 807 -10.75 33.90 19.01
CA ALA A 807 -11.99 34.58 18.66
C ALA A 807 -12.29 34.48 17.15
N GLY A 808 -13.46 34.98 16.75
CA GLY A 808 -13.98 34.82 15.39
C GLY A 808 -14.54 33.42 15.10
N GLU A 809 -15.14 33.26 13.92
CA GLU A 809 -15.89 32.06 13.55
C GLU A 809 -15.02 30.79 13.52
N GLN A 810 -13.74 30.91 13.17
CA GLN A 810 -12.79 29.81 13.01
C GLN A 810 -11.96 29.51 14.28
N ASN A 811 -12.22 30.21 15.40
CA ASN A 811 -11.49 30.04 16.67
C ASN A 811 -9.96 30.23 16.51
N GLU A 812 -9.58 31.23 15.70
CA GLU A 812 -8.19 31.56 15.37
C GLU A 812 -7.57 32.41 16.48
N THR A 813 -6.25 32.30 16.67
CA THR A 813 -5.48 33.23 17.50
C THR A 813 -4.94 34.39 16.66
N ALA A 814 -4.54 35.49 17.31
CA ALA A 814 -3.94 36.64 16.62
C ALA A 814 -2.73 36.25 15.75
N LEU A 815 -1.96 35.24 16.17
CA LEU A 815 -0.80 34.76 15.42
C LEU A 815 -1.20 34.05 14.12
N HIS A 816 -2.29 33.27 14.08
CA HIS A 816 -2.78 32.67 12.83
C HIS A 816 -3.20 33.74 11.81
N VAL A 817 -3.85 34.78 12.32
CA VAL A 817 -4.44 35.83 11.47
C VAL A 817 -3.36 36.77 10.95
N SER A 818 -2.42 37.20 11.79
CA SER A 818 -1.22 37.94 11.36
C SER A 818 -0.38 37.16 10.35
N ALA A 819 -0.20 35.84 10.58
CA ALA A 819 0.54 34.96 9.68
C ALA A 819 -0.14 34.83 8.32
N ALA A 820 -1.46 34.62 8.29
CA ALA A 820 -2.25 34.55 7.05
C ALA A 820 -2.36 35.90 6.31
N ALA A 821 -2.19 37.03 7.01
CA ALA A 821 -2.22 38.38 6.45
C ALA A 821 -0.84 38.89 5.98
N GLY A 822 0.25 38.14 6.22
CA GLY A 822 1.61 38.57 5.84
C GLY A 822 2.26 39.55 6.81
N ALA A 823 1.68 39.76 8.00
CA ALA A 823 2.13 40.75 8.97
C ALA A 823 3.30 40.22 9.83
N ALA A 824 4.50 40.15 9.25
CA ALA A 824 5.70 39.60 9.89
C ALA A 824 6.03 40.25 11.25
N THR A 825 6.01 41.59 11.31
CA THR A 825 6.27 42.36 12.55
C THR A 825 5.26 42.05 13.66
N CYS A 826 4.00 41.85 13.31
CA CYS A 826 2.96 41.42 14.25
C CYS A 826 3.21 39.99 14.74
N CYS A 827 3.65 39.08 13.85
CA CYS A 827 4.00 37.72 14.23
C CYS A 827 5.16 37.70 15.23
N ASP A 828 6.23 38.47 14.98
CA ASP A 828 7.38 38.56 15.87
C ASP A 828 7.00 39.15 17.23
N TYR A 829 6.25 40.25 17.25
CA TYR A 829 5.77 40.87 18.49
C TYR A 829 4.88 39.94 19.32
N LEU A 830 3.97 39.21 18.67
CA LEU A 830 3.09 38.23 19.33
C LEU A 830 3.89 37.07 19.93
N VAL A 831 4.88 36.52 19.21
CA VAL A 831 5.76 35.45 19.73
C VAL A 831 6.57 35.94 20.93
N VAL A 832 7.12 37.16 20.88
CA VAL A 832 7.85 37.74 22.03
C VAL A 832 6.91 37.98 23.22
N ASN A 833 5.62 38.25 23.00
CA ASN A 833 4.59 38.31 24.04
C ASN A 833 4.05 36.93 24.50
N GLY A 834 4.50 35.82 23.92
CA GLY A 834 4.13 34.46 24.36
C GLY A 834 2.98 33.81 23.59
N ALA A 835 2.72 34.25 22.34
CA ALA A 835 1.83 33.54 21.44
C ALA A 835 2.37 32.12 21.15
N SER A 836 1.52 31.11 21.38
CA SER A 836 1.85 29.71 21.19
C SER A 836 1.92 29.33 19.72
N LEU A 837 3.02 28.69 19.33
CA LEU A 837 3.25 28.14 18.00
C LEU A 837 2.52 26.80 17.75
N THR A 838 1.93 26.20 18.79
CA THR A 838 1.35 24.84 18.75
C THR A 838 -0.17 24.79 18.87
N LEU A 839 -0.83 25.92 19.14
CA LEU A 839 -2.29 26.02 19.13
C LEU A 839 -2.84 25.92 17.70
N THR A 840 -3.87 25.11 17.47
CA THR A 840 -4.52 24.94 16.16
C THR A 840 -5.89 25.64 16.04
N ASP A 841 -6.23 26.17 14.87
CA ASP A 841 -7.56 26.70 14.55
C ASP A 841 -8.64 25.59 14.41
N LYS A 842 -9.92 25.94 14.15
CA LYS A 842 -11.01 24.94 13.92
C LYS A 842 -10.77 24.00 12.74
N ARG A 843 -9.88 24.34 11.80
CA ARG A 843 -9.51 23.53 10.64
C ARG A 843 -8.29 22.64 10.93
N GLY A 844 -7.73 22.70 12.14
CA GLY A 844 -6.54 21.95 12.54
C GLY A 844 -5.23 22.55 12.03
N ARG A 845 -5.23 23.79 11.50
CA ARG A 845 -4.02 24.45 11.00
C ARG A 845 -3.23 25.05 12.16
N LEU A 846 -1.90 24.99 12.09
CA LEU A 846 -0.99 25.73 12.95
C LEU A 846 -0.72 27.15 12.40
N PRO A 847 -0.10 28.06 13.16
CA PRO A 847 0.19 29.42 12.67
C PRO A 847 1.05 29.46 11.41
N TYR A 848 2.04 28.56 11.25
CA TYR A 848 2.84 28.47 10.02
C TYR A 848 2.03 27.89 8.83
N ASP A 849 1.02 27.04 9.07
CA ASP A 849 0.10 26.58 8.02
C ASP A 849 -0.86 27.70 7.59
N ALA A 850 -1.18 28.64 8.49
CA ALA A 850 -1.91 29.84 8.17
C ALA A 850 -1.08 30.79 7.28
N ALA A 851 0.22 30.99 7.58
CA ALA A 851 1.16 31.69 6.68
C ALA A 851 1.25 31.01 5.30
N LYS A 852 1.38 29.68 5.26
CA LYS A 852 1.38 28.90 4.02
C LYS A 852 0.12 29.12 3.18
N ALA A 853 -1.04 29.12 3.83
CA ALA A 853 -2.33 29.35 3.16
C ALA A 853 -2.51 30.79 2.67
N GLY A 854 -1.85 31.77 3.30
CA GLY A 854 -1.76 33.15 2.81
C GLY A 854 -0.73 33.37 1.70
N GLY A 855 0.16 32.40 1.46
CA GLY A 855 1.25 32.49 0.47
C GLY A 855 2.55 33.10 1.01
N PHE A 856 2.69 33.29 2.32
CA PHE A 856 3.83 33.94 2.96
C PHE A 856 4.86 32.92 3.46
N GLU A 857 5.65 32.38 2.52
CA GLU A 857 6.62 31.33 2.79
C GLU A 857 7.74 31.75 3.77
N ASP A 858 8.23 32.99 3.71
CA ASP A 858 9.25 33.49 4.64
C ASP A 858 8.77 33.48 6.10
N ILE A 859 7.53 33.93 6.34
CA ILE A 859 6.90 33.90 7.67
C ILE A 859 6.69 32.46 8.14
N LYS A 860 6.28 31.55 7.25
CA LYS A 860 6.20 30.13 7.56
C LYS A 860 7.55 29.56 8.00
N LEU A 861 8.64 29.86 7.29
CA LEU A 861 9.98 29.38 7.63
C LEU A 861 10.43 29.93 9.01
N THR A 862 10.25 31.22 9.26
CA THR A 862 10.57 31.85 10.56
C THR A 862 9.77 31.23 11.71
N LEU A 863 8.46 31.01 11.53
CA LEU A 863 7.63 30.36 12.57
C LEU A 863 8.00 28.90 12.80
N MET A 864 8.36 28.14 11.75
CA MET A 864 8.85 26.77 11.87
C MET A 864 10.20 26.69 12.61
N GLN A 865 11.12 27.63 12.34
CA GLN A 865 12.40 27.73 13.06
C GLN A 865 12.18 28.08 14.55
N LYS A 866 11.31 29.05 14.85
CA LYS A 866 10.98 29.41 16.24
C LYS A 866 10.33 28.24 16.99
N MET A 867 9.48 27.44 16.32
CA MET A 867 8.85 26.25 16.90
C MET A 867 9.85 25.12 17.19
N SER A 868 10.85 24.89 16.32
CA SER A 868 11.86 23.86 16.56
C SER A 868 12.80 24.22 17.72
N LEU A 869 13.04 25.51 17.96
CA LEU A 869 13.79 26.01 19.10
C LEU A 869 13.02 25.84 20.42
N GLU A 870 11.71 26.08 20.45
CA GLU A 870 10.87 25.84 21.63
C GLU A 870 10.88 24.36 22.04
N GLN A 871 10.74 23.44 21.07
CA GLN A 871 10.79 21.99 21.30
C GLN A 871 12.15 21.48 21.82
N TYR A 872 13.21 22.27 21.70
CA TYR A 872 14.54 21.94 22.22
C TYR A 872 14.80 22.54 23.62
N GLN A 873 13.92 23.44 24.09
CA GLN A 873 14.01 24.11 25.39
C GLN A 873 13.00 23.59 26.43
N SER A 874 11.96 22.88 25.97
CA SER A 874 10.93 22.20 26.79
C SER A 874 11.29 20.75 27.13
#